data_AF-A0A6I7MVU7-F1
#
_entry.id   AF-A0A6I7MVU7-F1
#
_cell.length_a   1.000
_cell.length_b   1.000
_cell.length_c   1.000
_cell.angle_alpha   90.00
_cell.angle_beta   90.00
_cell.angle_gamma   90.00
#
_symmetry.space_group_name_H-M   'P 1'
#
loop_
_entity.id
_entity.type
_entity.pdbx_description
1 polymer ?
#
loop_
_entity_poly.entity_id
_entity_poly.type
_entity_poly.pdbx_seq_one_letter_code
_entity_poly.pdbx_strand_id
1 'polypeptide(L)'
;MKTMFEGAYVTGLWRYPVSTLAGEQCASLQLDPDGPRADRTHGLFDAATGAPAYPVRDPSWNQAPALQAKVGQGGPVLSHDGQIWHDINGAATLEMLSKHFGRPVLAQRYGATLPDGTIAKARYNMAPVHLISRQALTQLERLLPDSQIDPRRFRPNIVVDLPYAPAGIPEYNLLGQTFRIGDVTLRGVAPCGRCGFTTLQQGDLARDPDVLSALTKHFQRNLGIYCVIESPGEIHIEQSLCVPRMRPIVIVGAGQAGAMTARTLRELGHQAPLHLIGDEPHAPYERPQLSKALFRTEAPTAAMTRAEAQDLNIDLQTGCRVVALDADARTLKLADGTRLEYARLVIATGGQARNPLELSGPRVRTLRTRKDAQAIATAAPRRLLVLGGGWIAMEAAAAARAAGIEVTVLVRGPALAHRLLPVEVTDHLAALHRANGVDLRLGVTPRFTVEDTCVRATIEGATVTADLLLVATGITPDDSLGHQAGIASGNGIATDTAGATSQPLIHAVGDVALQPFADTRMRIESWQNANDQSRACAHAMLGLPLSERAPLRFWSDQFGKRIQIAGQATPDAPLRARPADAARPFWNYGTFAVGIDRPQEIHQFDSYPASERANRRPLLPEGPGRALVASLAVPEGALIRVEDPVHGALALTRLDGQVHAVADACPHAVASLADGFVANGHIVCPLHFAEFALTDGTPRNAPAGCGRLACWPVSEAGGEILIHDMQDGPARTGLKS
;
A
#
# COMPACT_ATOMS: atom_id res chain seq x y z
N MET A 1 22.34 -7.97 12.04
CA MET A 1 21.20 -7.04 11.87
C MET A 1 20.18 -7.41 12.93
N LYS A 2 19.74 -6.48 13.77
CA LYS A 2 18.91 -6.83 14.92
C LYS A 2 17.47 -7.09 14.49
N THR A 3 16.85 -8.18 14.93
CA THR A 3 15.44 -8.45 14.55
C THR A 3 14.49 -7.53 15.33
N MET A 4 13.26 -7.33 14.82
CA MET A 4 12.22 -6.53 15.50
C MET A 4 11.97 -6.95 16.97
N PHE A 5 12.14 -8.24 17.27
CA PHE A 5 11.93 -8.83 18.59
C PHE A 5 13.23 -9.06 19.36
N GLU A 6 14.38 -8.69 18.81
CA GLU A 6 15.64 -8.78 19.54
C GLU A 6 15.59 -7.84 20.75
N GLY A 7 16.05 -8.28 21.91
CA GLY A 7 15.95 -7.48 23.13
C GLY A 7 14.53 -7.09 23.53
N ALA A 8 13.49 -7.71 22.95
CA ALA A 8 12.11 -7.53 23.40
C ALA A 8 11.95 -8.13 24.80
N TYR A 9 11.22 -7.44 25.69
CA TYR A 9 11.01 -7.91 27.06
C TYR A 9 9.66 -7.48 27.63
N VAL A 10 9.20 -8.19 28.65
CA VAL A 10 7.96 -7.87 29.37
C VAL A 10 8.20 -6.64 30.26
N THR A 11 7.38 -5.61 30.09
CA THR A 11 7.43 -4.39 30.92
C THR A 11 6.29 -4.30 31.93
N GLY A 12 5.23 -5.07 31.73
CA GLY A 12 4.11 -5.09 32.66
C GLY A 12 3.28 -6.35 32.53
N LEU A 13 2.83 -6.86 33.67
CA LEU A 13 1.90 -7.96 33.77
C LEU A 13 0.69 -7.50 34.57
N TRP A 14 -0.49 -7.88 34.11
CA TRP A 14 -1.74 -7.46 34.72
C TRP A 14 -2.73 -8.60 34.80
N ARG A 15 -3.50 -8.60 35.88
CA ARG A 15 -4.59 -9.54 36.13
C ARG A 15 -5.85 -8.77 36.46
N TYR A 16 -6.99 -9.25 35.96
CA TYR A 16 -8.30 -8.65 36.16
C TYR A 16 -9.28 -9.66 36.74
N PRO A 17 -9.24 -9.95 38.05
CA PRO A 17 -10.06 -11.01 38.64
C PRO A 17 -11.56 -10.86 38.38
N VAL A 18 -12.05 -9.61 38.34
CA VAL A 18 -13.41 -9.25 37.94
C VAL A 18 -13.39 -8.51 36.61
N SER A 19 -14.13 -9.04 35.63
CA SER A 19 -14.08 -8.62 34.23
C SER A 19 -14.41 -7.14 33.96
N THR A 20 -15.17 -6.47 34.83
CA THR A 20 -15.61 -5.08 34.67
C THR A 20 -14.87 -4.07 35.55
N LEU A 21 -14.10 -4.53 36.54
CA LEU A 21 -13.40 -3.70 37.52
C LEU A 21 -11.96 -3.39 37.08
N ALA A 22 -11.28 -2.45 37.74
CA ALA A 22 -9.84 -2.28 37.60
C ALA A 22 -9.10 -3.51 38.12
N GLY A 23 -7.96 -3.82 37.48
CA GLY A 23 -7.14 -4.99 37.81
C GLY A 23 -5.97 -4.66 38.73
N GLU A 24 -5.12 -5.65 38.93
CA GLU A 24 -3.85 -5.54 39.66
C GLU A 24 -2.67 -5.67 38.71
N GLN A 25 -1.58 -4.95 39.01
CA GLN A 25 -0.28 -5.17 38.39
C GLN A 25 0.44 -6.29 39.13
N CYS A 26 1.06 -7.21 38.38
CA CYS A 26 1.75 -8.36 38.94
C CYS A 26 3.24 -8.33 38.60
N ALA A 27 4.09 -8.86 39.48
CA ALA A 27 5.49 -9.15 39.17
C ALA A 27 5.62 -10.43 38.31
N SER A 28 4.69 -11.37 38.49
CA SER A 28 4.60 -12.60 37.71
C SER A 28 3.15 -13.01 37.45
N LEU A 29 2.93 -13.85 36.43
CA LEU A 29 1.62 -14.32 36.02
C LEU A 29 1.69 -15.79 35.63
N GLN A 30 1.00 -16.65 36.37
CA GLN A 30 0.81 -18.05 35.99
C GLN A 30 -0.20 -18.14 34.85
N LEU A 31 0.19 -18.74 33.73
CA LEU A 31 -0.64 -18.97 32.56
C LEU A 31 -1.01 -20.46 32.50
N ASP A 32 -2.32 -20.74 32.56
CA ASP A 32 -2.92 -22.07 32.39
C ASP A 32 -3.48 -22.21 30.95
N PRO A 33 -3.83 -23.40 30.43
CA PRO A 33 -4.29 -23.54 29.04
C PRO A 33 -5.42 -22.59 28.62
N ASP A 34 -6.32 -22.23 29.56
CA ASP A 34 -7.46 -21.36 29.29
C ASP A 34 -7.16 -19.87 29.45
N GLY A 35 -6.00 -19.49 30.01
CA GLY A 35 -5.61 -18.09 30.25
C GLY A 35 -4.85 -17.87 31.56
N PRO A 36 -4.61 -16.61 31.97
CA PRO A 36 -3.97 -16.33 33.24
C PRO A 36 -4.81 -16.79 34.42
N ARG A 37 -4.14 -17.44 35.37
CA ARG A 37 -4.78 -17.96 36.58
C ARG A 37 -5.51 -16.85 37.32
N ALA A 38 -6.77 -17.14 37.67
CA ALA A 38 -7.69 -16.23 38.36
C ALA A 38 -8.06 -14.94 37.58
N ASP A 39 -7.68 -14.80 36.31
CA ASP A 39 -8.07 -13.67 35.46
C ASP A 39 -9.51 -13.84 34.95
N ARG A 40 -10.30 -12.76 35.05
CA ARG A 40 -11.68 -12.65 34.56
C ARG A 40 -12.58 -13.82 34.96
N THR A 41 -12.33 -14.39 36.13
CA THR A 41 -13.11 -15.52 36.66
C THR A 41 -14.46 -15.09 37.21
N HIS A 42 -14.63 -13.80 37.50
CA HIS A 42 -15.84 -13.22 38.09
C HIS A 42 -16.41 -12.07 37.25
N GLY A 43 -17.71 -11.84 37.39
CA GLY A 43 -18.44 -10.72 36.80
C GLY A 43 -19.31 -9.99 37.83
N LEU A 44 -19.74 -8.78 37.48
CA LEU A 44 -20.78 -8.07 38.24
C LEU A 44 -22.16 -8.35 37.63
N PHE A 45 -23.16 -8.47 38.49
CA PHE A 45 -24.55 -8.76 38.13
C PHE A 45 -25.49 -7.85 38.91
N ASP A 46 -26.58 -7.45 38.25
CA ASP A 46 -27.73 -6.88 38.94
C ASP A 46 -28.35 -7.96 39.86
N ALA A 47 -28.47 -7.67 41.15
CA ALA A 47 -28.93 -8.68 42.12
C ALA A 47 -30.42 -9.02 41.95
N ALA A 48 -31.22 -8.12 41.40
CA ALA A 48 -32.66 -8.30 41.22
C ALA A 48 -32.99 -9.06 39.93
N THR A 49 -32.22 -8.84 38.87
CA THR A 49 -32.53 -9.40 37.54
C THR A 49 -31.53 -10.44 37.03
N GLY A 50 -30.43 -10.68 37.75
CA GLY A 50 -29.34 -11.55 37.32
C GLY A 50 -28.59 -11.07 36.07
N ALA A 51 -28.85 -9.84 35.61
CA ALA A 51 -28.29 -9.34 34.35
C ALA A 51 -26.81 -9.00 34.53
N PRO A 52 -25.91 -9.46 33.64
CA PRO A 52 -24.49 -9.14 33.74
C PRO A 52 -24.23 -7.67 33.42
N ALA A 53 -23.20 -7.11 34.06
CA ALA A 53 -22.76 -5.75 33.80
C ALA A 53 -22.39 -5.54 32.33
N TYR A 54 -23.12 -4.64 31.67
CA TYR A 54 -22.96 -4.34 30.25
C TYR A 54 -22.93 -2.81 30.02
N PRO A 55 -21.78 -2.15 30.26
CA PRO A 55 -21.64 -0.69 30.19
C PRO A 55 -22.13 -0.02 28.89
N VAL A 56 -22.06 -0.73 27.75
CA VAL A 56 -22.54 -0.22 26.46
C VAL A 56 -24.07 -0.18 26.37
N ARG A 57 -24.78 -1.11 27.04
CA ARG A 57 -26.26 -1.15 27.06
C ARG A 57 -26.84 -0.38 28.24
N ASP A 58 -26.11 -0.39 29.36
CA ASP A 58 -26.50 0.27 30.60
C ASP A 58 -25.31 1.11 31.11
N PRO A 59 -25.31 2.43 30.82
CA PRO A 59 -24.24 3.35 31.22
C PRO A 59 -24.03 3.46 32.74
N SER A 60 -24.97 3.00 33.58
CA SER A 60 -24.78 3.03 35.04
C SER A 60 -23.64 2.11 35.51
N TRP A 61 -23.19 1.17 34.67
CA TRP A 61 -21.98 0.37 34.91
C TRP A 61 -20.67 1.10 34.57
N ASN A 62 -20.70 2.30 33.97
CA ASN A 62 -19.49 3.02 33.54
C ASN A 62 -18.56 3.40 34.69
N GLN A 63 -19.07 3.44 35.92
CA GLN A 63 -18.30 3.68 37.14
C GLN A 63 -17.63 2.42 37.71
N ALA A 64 -17.84 1.24 37.12
CA ALA A 64 -17.22 -0.01 37.57
C ALA A 64 -15.68 0.06 37.65
N PRO A 65 -14.95 0.67 36.71
CA PRO A 65 -13.50 0.75 36.77
C PRO A 65 -12.94 1.60 37.92
N ALA A 66 -13.79 2.33 38.66
CA ALA A 66 -13.36 3.03 39.88
C ALA A 66 -13.09 2.08 41.05
N LEU A 67 -13.65 0.86 41.00
CA LEU A 67 -13.38 -0.19 42.00
C LEU A 67 -12.24 -1.08 41.52
N GLN A 68 -11.41 -1.51 42.47
CA GLN A 68 -10.23 -2.33 42.22
C GLN A 68 -10.47 -3.78 42.62
N ALA A 69 -9.87 -4.71 41.88
CA ALA A 69 -9.89 -6.13 42.18
C ALA A 69 -8.48 -6.72 42.11
N LYS A 70 -8.12 -7.54 43.11
CA LYS A 70 -6.88 -8.34 43.13
C LYS A 70 -7.12 -9.73 43.70
N VAL A 71 -6.16 -10.64 43.55
CA VAL A 71 -6.23 -11.98 44.14
C VAL A 71 -5.67 -11.96 45.56
N GLY A 72 -6.52 -12.29 46.54
CA GLY A 72 -6.13 -12.53 47.93
C GLY A 72 -5.95 -14.03 48.24
N GLN A 73 -5.73 -14.38 49.51
CA GLN A 73 -5.48 -15.77 49.92
C GLN A 73 -6.66 -16.74 49.72
N GLY A 74 -7.90 -16.23 49.74
CA GLY A 74 -9.13 -17.02 49.59
C GLY A 74 -9.86 -16.86 48.24
N GLY A 75 -9.34 -16.04 47.33
CA GLY A 75 -10.02 -15.65 46.09
C GLY A 75 -9.91 -14.14 45.83
N PRO A 76 -10.68 -13.61 44.85
CA PRO A 76 -10.67 -12.18 44.59
C PRO A 76 -11.09 -11.36 45.81
N VAL A 77 -10.41 -10.23 46.00
CA VAL A 77 -10.79 -9.21 46.99
C VAL A 77 -11.01 -7.88 46.27
N LEU A 78 -11.99 -7.11 46.74
CA LEU A 78 -12.41 -5.84 46.13
C LEU A 78 -12.13 -4.65 47.03
N SER A 79 -11.85 -3.50 46.42
CA SER A 79 -11.64 -2.25 47.15
C SER A 79 -12.20 -1.06 46.38
N HIS A 80 -12.69 -0.07 47.13
CA HIS A 80 -13.13 1.22 46.58
C HIS A 80 -12.00 2.27 46.58
N ASP A 81 -11.09 2.21 47.55
CA ASP A 81 -10.04 3.21 47.79
C ASP A 81 -8.62 2.67 47.59
N GLY A 82 -8.47 1.37 47.33
CA GLY A 82 -7.19 0.66 47.24
C GLY A 82 -6.55 0.36 48.60
N GLN A 83 -7.13 0.82 49.71
CA GLN A 83 -6.60 0.69 51.07
C GLN A 83 -7.32 -0.43 51.84
N ILE A 84 -8.66 -0.42 51.80
CA ILE A 84 -9.49 -1.40 52.49
C ILE A 84 -9.96 -2.45 51.49
N TRP A 85 -9.67 -3.72 51.77
CA TRP A 85 -9.95 -4.84 50.89
C TRP A 85 -10.94 -5.81 51.53
N HIS A 86 -11.97 -6.17 50.78
CA HIS A 86 -13.03 -7.07 51.23
C HIS A 86 -13.05 -8.35 50.41
N ASP A 87 -13.30 -9.49 51.05
CA ASP A 87 -13.53 -10.77 50.36
C ASP A 87 -14.74 -10.65 49.42
N ILE A 88 -14.62 -11.15 48.18
CA ILE A 88 -15.68 -11.02 47.17
C ILE A 88 -17.02 -11.62 47.62
N ASN A 89 -17.02 -12.61 48.51
CA ASN A 89 -18.23 -13.24 49.06
C ASN A 89 -18.70 -12.63 50.38
N GLY A 90 -17.98 -11.63 50.91
CA GLY A 90 -18.29 -10.99 52.19
C GLY A 90 -19.46 -10.02 52.10
N ALA A 91 -20.24 -9.91 53.18
CA ALA A 91 -21.37 -8.96 53.27
C ALA A 91 -20.94 -7.50 53.04
N ALA A 92 -19.73 -7.12 53.49
CA ALA A 92 -19.17 -5.78 53.25
C ALA A 92 -18.95 -5.47 51.76
N THR A 93 -18.64 -6.49 50.94
CA THR A 93 -18.50 -6.32 49.49
C THR A 93 -19.84 -6.01 48.84
N LEU A 94 -20.90 -6.72 49.24
CA LEU A 94 -22.26 -6.47 48.76
C LEU A 94 -22.72 -5.05 49.08
N GLU A 95 -22.48 -4.59 50.31
CA GLU A 95 -22.81 -3.23 50.74
C GLU A 95 -22.01 -2.18 49.96
N MET A 96 -20.70 -2.38 49.80
CA MET A 96 -19.82 -1.48 49.04
C MET A 96 -20.24 -1.38 47.57
N LEU A 97 -20.48 -2.51 46.90
CA LEU A 97 -20.93 -2.54 45.51
C LEU A 97 -22.30 -1.86 45.37
N SER A 98 -23.24 -2.19 46.26
CA SER A 98 -24.59 -1.65 46.17
C SER A 98 -24.62 -0.14 46.41
N LYS A 99 -23.80 0.36 47.35
CA LYS A 99 -23.60 1.78 47.60
C LYS A 99 -22.96 2.48 46.40
N HIS A 100 -21.92 1.88 45.81
CA HIS A 100 -21.22 2.44 44.65
C HIS A 100 -22.12 2.58 43.43
N PHE A 101 -22.94 1.55 43.14
CA PHE A 101 -23.82 1.56 41.98
C PHE A 101 -25.20 2.17 42.22
N GLY A 102 -25.55 2.49 43.46
CA GLY A 102 -26.87 3.01 43.85
C GLY A 102 -28.00 1.99 43.67
N ARG A 103 -27.67 0.70 43.53
CA ARG A 103 -28.61 -0.41 43.37
C ARG A 103 -27.98 -1.72 43.85
N PRO A 104 -28.77 -2.76 44.19
CA PRO A 104 -28.23 -4.06 44.57
C PRO A 104 -27.33 -4.69 43.49
N VAL A 105 -26.06 -4.93 43.80
CA VAL A 105 -25.07 -5.51 42.86
C VAL A 105 -24.33 -6.67 43.51
N LEU A 106 -24.21 -7.78 42.77
CA LEU A 106 -23.46 -8.97 43.16
C LEU A 106 -22.18 -9.08 42.34
N ALA A 107 -21.11 -9.56 42.96
CA ALA A 107 -19.91 -10.02 42.27
C ALA A 107 -19.84 -11.53 42.38
N GLN A 108 -19.92 -12.25 41.26
CA GLN A 108 -20.04 -13.71 41.28
C GLN A 108 -19.12 -14.39 40.28
N ARG A 109 -18.64 -15.58 40.66
CA ARG A 109 -17.86 -16.46 39.79
C ARG A 109 -18.74 -16.91 38.61
N TYR A 110 -18.19 -16.87 37.41
CA TYR A 110 -18.90 -17.42 36.26
C TYR A 110 -19.20 -18.92 36.46
N GLY A 111 -20.41 -19.34 36.07
CA GLY A 111 -20.93 -20.69 36.26
C GLY A 111 -21.68 -20.92 37.59
N ALA A 112 -21.63 -19.99 38.54
CA ALA A 112 -22.39 -20.11 39.78
C ALA A 112 -23.88 -19.73 39.60
N THR A 113 -24.74 -20.28 40.45
CA THR A 113 -26.17 -19.93 40.50
C THR A 113 -26.36 -18.60 41.23
N LEU A 114 -27.10 -17.69 40.61
CA LEU A 114 -27.50 -16.39 41.15
C LEU A 114 -28.78 -16.53 42.00
N PRO A 115 -29.11 -15.55 42.86
CA PRO A 115 -30.28 -15.63 43.75
C PRO A 115 -31.63 -15.80 43.05
N ASP A 116 -31.74 -15.36 41.80
CA ASP A 116 -32.93 -15.52 40.95
C ASP A 116 -33.00 -16.90 40.25
N GLY A 117 -32.04 -17.79 40.52
CA GLY A 117 -31.93 -19.12 39.93
C GLY A 117 -31.22 -19.15 38.57
N THR A 118 -30.81 -18.00 38.01
CA THR A 118 -30.05 -17.96 36.75
C THR A 118 -28.59 -18.31 36.96
N ILE A 119 -27.88 -18.67 35.89
CA ILE A 119 -26.43 -18.96 35.94
C ILE A 119 -25.65 -17.70 35.57
N ALA A 120 -24.65 -17.35 36.37
CA ALA A 120 -23.69 -16.29 36.11
C ALA A 120 -22.89 -16.61 34.84
N LYS A 121 -23.38 -16.21 33.67
CA LYS A 121 -22.69 -16.46 32.39
C LYS A 121 -21.70 -15.34 32.07
N ALA A 122 -20.54 -15.74 31.58
CA ALA A 122 -19.58 -14.79 31.03
C ALA A 122 -20.16 -14.10 29.79
N ARG A 123 -19.88 -12.80 29.66
CA ARG A 123 -20.28 -12.03 28.47
C ARG A 123 -19.53 -12.45 27.21
N TYR A 124 -18.31 -12.96 27.36
CA TYR A 124 -17.45 -13.43 26.28
C TYR A 124 -16.88 -14.79 26.66
N ASN A 125 -16.77 -15.71 25.70
CA ASN A 125 -15.95 -16.90 25.88
C ASN A 125 -14.48 -16.46 25.97
N MET A 126 -13.74 -16.97 26.96
CA MET A 126 -12.39 -16.51 27.29
C MET A 126 -11.47 -16.48 26.06
N ALA A 127 -10.80 -15.35 25.84
CA ALA A 127 -9.69 -15.19 24.89
C ALA A 127 -8.40 -15.31 25.71
N PRO A 128 -7.43 -16.20 25.38
CA PRO A 128 -6.56 -16.72 26.43
C PRO A 128 -5.63 -15.67 27.01
N VAL A 129 -5.09 -14.73 26.21
CA VAL A 129 -4.21 -13.65 26.71
C VAL A 129 -4.34 -12.41 25.80
N HIS A 130 -4.42 -11.21 26.37
CA HIS A 130 -4.27 -9.96 25.62
C HIS A 130 -2.84 -9.41 25.78
N LEU A 131 -2.12 -9.23 24.67
CA LEU A 131 -0.78 -8.65 24.62
C LEU A 131 -0.80 -7.31 23.87
N ILE A 132 -0.14 -6.29 24.41
CA ILE A 132 0.06 -4.99 23.77
C ILE A 132 1.54 -4.57 23.88
N SER A 133 2.06 -3.86 22.87
CA SER A 133 3.40 -3.27 22.95
C SER A 133 3.38 -1.82 23.46
N ARG A 134 4.47 -1.37 24.07
CA ARG A 134 4.67 0.05 24.38
C ARG A 134 4.68 0.91 23.12
N GLN A 135 5.18 0.37 22.02
CA GLN A 135 5.25 1.06 20.73
C GLN A 135 3.84 1.37 20.18
N ALA A 136 2.89 0.44 20.32
CA ALA A 136 1.49 0.68 19.94
C ALA A 136 0.85 1.79 20.80
N LEU A 137 1.17 1.84 22.09
CA LEU A 137 0.71 2.91 22.99
C LEU A 137 1.33 4.26 22.62
N THR A 138 2.64 4.31 22.40
CA THR A 138 3.35 5.53 21.96
C THR A 138 2.86 6.05 20.61
N GLN A 139 2.47 5.15 19.70
CA GLN A 139 1.86 5.57 18.44
C GLN A 139 0.51 6.26 18.65
N LEU A 140 -0.30 5.77 19.59
CA LEU A 140 -1.55 6.42 19.96
C LEU A 140 -1.33 7.75 20.70
N GLU A 141 -0.31 7.84 21.57
CA GLU A 141 0.12 9.10 22.21
C GLU A 141 0.49 10.17 21.18
N ARG A 142 1.19 9.81 20.11
CA ARG A 142 1.54 10.75 19.04
C ARG A 142 0.32 11.29 18.30
N LEU A 143 -0.73 10.49 18.16
CA LEU A 143 -1.99 10.91 17.54
C LEU A 143 -2.86 11.75 18.49
N LEU A 144 -2.66 11.59 19.79
CA LEU A 144 -3.44 12.23 20.86
C LEU A 144 -2.50 12.80 21.93
N PRO A 145 -1.73 13.87 21.64
CA PRO A 145 -0.71 14.39 22.57
C PRO A 145 -1.28 14.90 23.89
N ASP A 146 -2.57 15.27 23.91
CA ASP A 146 -3.28 15.76 25.10
C ASP A 146 -3.96 14.64 25.91
N SER A 147 -3.99 13.41 25.38
CA SER A 147 -4.61 12.25 26.04
C SER A 147 -3.62 11.51 26.93
N GLN A 148 -4.11 11.05 28.09
CA GLN A 148 -3.35 10.14 28.96
C GLN A 148 -3.49 8.69 28.45
N ILE A 149 -2.56 8.26 27.61
CA ILE A 149 -2.53 6.89 27.09
C ILE A 149 -1.81 5.98 28.08
N ASP A 150 -2.56 5.08 28.70
CA ASP A 150 -2.08 4.18 29.74
C ASP A 150 -2.56 2.75 29.45
N PRO A 151 -1.71 1.71 29.65
CA PRO A 151 -2.10 0.31 29.48
C PRO A 151 -3.43 -0.07 30.16
N ARG A 152 -3.74 0.52 31.32
CA ARG A 152 -4.97 0.27 32.10
C ARG A 152 -6.23 0.51 31.26
N ARG A 153 -6.23 1.48 30.34
CA ARG A 153 -7.36 1.73 29.42
C ARG A 153 -7.68 0.55 28.52
N PHE A 154 -6.67 -0.23 28.14
CA PHE A 154 -6.78 -1.32 27.16
C PHE A 154 -6.87 -2.71 27.80
N ARG A 155 -6.68 -2.80 29.11
CA ARG A 155 -6.73 -4.04 29.89
C ARG A 155 -5.89 -5.20 29.33
N PRO A 156 -4.60 -5.00 28.98
CA PRO A 156 -3.71 -6.08 28.57
C PRO A 156 -3.40 -6.99 29.74
N ASN A 157 -3.10 -8.26 29.49
CA ASN A 157 -2.47 -9.15 30.47
C ASN A 157 -0.95 -9.03 30.40
N ILE A 158 -0.40 -8.79 29.20
CA ILE A 158 1.04 -8.65 28.95
C ILE A 158 1.29 -7.33 28.23
N VAL A 159 2.20 -6.53 28.76
CA VAL A 159 2.78 -5.36 28.10
C VAL A 159 4.25 -5.68 27.79
N VAL A 160 4.65 -5.51 26.54
CA VAL A 160 6.02 -5.74 26.09
C VAL A 160 6.66 -4.47 25.55
N ASP A 161 7.97 -4.34 25.71
CA ASP A 161 8.76 -3.35 24.98
C ASP A 161 9.46 -4.03 23.79
N LEU A 162 9.36 -3.40 22.62
CA LEU A 162 9.95 -3.87 21.36
C LEU A 162 10.95 -2.81 20.84
N PRO A 163 12.20 -2.81 21.33
CA PRO A 163 13.11 -1.68 21.17
C PRO A 163 13.59 -1.44 19.74
N TYR A 164 13.52 -2.45 18.86
CA TYR A 164 13.92 -2.35 17.45
C TYR A 164 12.72 -2.32 16.48
N ALA A 165 11.51 -2.11 16.98
CA ALA A 165 10.34 -1.98 16.14
C ALA A 165 10.25 -0.55 15.53
N PRO A 166 9.94 -0.41 14.22
CA PRO A 166 9.56 0.87 13.64
C PRO A 166 8.22 1.37 14.23
N ALA A 167 7.83 2.60 13.91
CA ALA A 167 6.51 3.12 14.26
C ALA A 167 5.39 2.18 13.76
N GLY A 168 4.25 2.13 14.47
CA GLY A 168 3.10 1.29 14.11
C GLY A 168 2.64 0.37 15.26
N ILE A 169 2.00 -0.76 14.90
CA ILE A 169 1.59 -1.82 15.86
C ILE A 169 2.47 -3.06 15.65
N PRO A 170 3.69 -3.09 16.19
CA PRO A 170 4.66 -4.15 15.89
C PRO A 170 4.24 -5.54 16.35
N GLU A 171 3.43 -5.67 17.39
CA GLU A 171 2.88 -6.95 17.84
C GLU A 171 1.98 -7.63 16.79
N TYR A 172 1.51 -6.91 15.77
CA TYR A 172 0.80 -7.54 14.63
C TYR A 172 1.70 -8.46 13.81
N ASN A 173 3.03 -8.37 13.97
CA ASN A 173 3.96 -9.33 13.39
C ASN A 173 4.02 -10.66 14.15
N LEU A 174 3.43 -10.73 15.36
CA LEU A 174 3.24 -11.98 16.10
C LEU A 174 1.94 -12.71 15.72
N LEU A 175 1.07 -12.12 14.88
CA LEU A 175 -0.16 -12.77 14.44
C LEU A 175 0.18 -14.04 13.65
N GLY A 176 -0.36 -15.15 14.13
CA GLY A 176 -0.07 -16.50 13.69
C GLY A 176 1.31 -17.02 14.09
N GLN A 177 2.23 -16.20 14.61
CA GLN A 177 3.55 -16.68 15.01
C GLN A 177 3.48 -17.30 16.41
N THR A 178 4.22 -18.38 16.61
CA THR A 178 4.53 -18.90 17.94
C THR A 178 5.78 -18.18 18.47
N PHE A 179 5.71 -17.73 19.72
CA PHE A 179 6.78 -17.04 20.42
C PHE A 179 6.82 -17.49 21.88
N ARG A 180 7.94 -17.24 22.57
CA ARG A 180 8.12 -17.60 23.98
C ARG A 180 8.38 -16.38 24.84
N ILE A 181 7.92 -16.45 26.08
CA ILE A 181 8.29 -15.55 27.17
C ILE A 181 8.68 -16.46 28.33
N GLY A 182 9.98 -16.53 28.63
CA GLY A 182 10.51 -17.57 29.51
C GLY A 182 10.19 -18.98 28.97
N ASP A 183 9.52 -19.79 29.79
CA ASP A 183 9.11 -21.16 29.45
C ASP A 183 7.70 -21.25 28.85
N VAL A 184 6.94 -20.16 28.86
CA VAL A 184 5.61 -20.13 28.25
C VAL A 184 5.73 -19.97 26.75
N THR A 185 4.96 -20.78 26.03
CA THR A 185 4.81 -20.66 24.57
C THR A 185 3.43 -20.11 24.23
N LEU A 186 3.41 -19.01 23.49
CA LEU A 186 2.22 -18.28 23.06
C LEU A 186 2.14 -18.26 21.54
N ARG A 187 0.93 -18.20 21.01
CA ARG A 187 0.70 -17.91 19.59
C ARG A 187 -0.29 -16.77 19.42
N GLY A 188 0.08 -15.75 18.66
CA GLY A 188 -0.84 -14.67 18.30
C GLY A 188 -1.94 -15.20 17.38
N VAL A 189 -3.21 -14.83 17.61
CA VAL A 189 -4.35 -15.38 16.85
C VAL A 189 -5.19 -14.32 16.16
N ALA A 190 -5.36 -13.14 16.73
CA ALA A 190 -6.18 -12.09 16.14
C ALA A 190 -5.84 -10.71 16.68
N PRO A 191 -6.06 -9.63 15.91
CA PRO A 191 -6.08 -8.27 16.44
C PRO A 191 -7.11 -8.13 17.58
N CYS A 192 -6.80 -7.29 18.56
CA CYS A 192 -7.61 -7.14 19.76
C CYS A 192 -8.62 -5.98 19.61
N GLY A 193 -9.87 -6.26 19.26
CA GLY A 193 -10.91 -5.25 19.11
C GLY A 193 -11.21 -4.50 20.40
N ARG A 194 -11.24 -3.16 20.36
CA ARG A 194 -11.44 -2.27 21.50
C ARG A 194 -12.86 -1.67 21.52
N CYS A 195 -13.33 -1.28 22.70
CA CYS A 195 -14.69 -0.76 22.90
C CYS A 195 -14.69 0.47 23.79
N GLY A 196 -15.87 1.03 24.08
CA GLY A 196 -16.06 2.21 24.95
C GLY A 196 -15.40 2.12 26.32
N PHE A 197 -15.01 0.93 26.78
CA PHE A 197 -14.22 0.77 28.01
C PHE A 197 -12.93 1.63 28.00
N THR A 198 -12.27 1.78 26.84
CA THR A 198 -11.05 2.59 26.72
C THR A 198 -11.27 4.06 27.06
N THR A 199 -12.54 4.52 27.00
CA THR A 199 -12.93 5.91 27.26
C THR A 199 -13.26 6.20 28.71
N LEU A 200 -13.46 5.18 29.55
CA LEU A 200 -13.96 5.34 30.91
C LEU A 200 -12.89 5.93 31.85
N GLN A 201 -13.33 6.62 32.90
CA GLN A 201 -12.47 7.06 33.99
C GLN A 201 -12.00 5.85 34.82
N GLN A 202 -10.72 5.81 35.19
CA GLN A 202 -10.13 4.69 35.95
C GLN A 202 -9.07 5.23 36.92
N GLY A 203 -9.42 5.35 38.21
CA GLY A 203 -8.53 6.00 39.19
C GLY A 203 -8.20 7.44 38.79
N ASP A 204 -6.91 7.72 38.60
CA ASP A 204 -6.35 8.99 38.15
C ASP A 204 -6.54 9.26 36.65
N LEU A 205 -6.91 8.26 35.85
CA LEU A 205 -7.16 8.42 34.41
C LEU A 205 -8.55 9.04 34.19
N ALA A 206 -8.59 10.26 33.66
CA ALA A 206 -9.85 10.93 33.30
C ALA A 206 -10.62 10.20 32.18
N ARG A 207 -11.92 10.44 32.08
CA ARG A 207 -12.73 9.98 30.94
C ARG A 207 -12.22 10.64 29.65
N ASP A 208 -12.01 9.85 28.60
CA ASP A 208 -11.42 10.31 27.34
C ASP A 208 -12.05 9.61 26.12
N PRO A 209 -13.01 10.26 25.42
CA PRO A 209 -13.66 9.68 24.24
C PRO A 209 -12.75 9.65 23.00
N ASP A 210 -11.72 10.50 22.94
CA ASP A 210 -10.88 10.67 21.75
C ASP A 210 -10.02 9.43 21.51
N VAL A 211 -9.67 8.69 22.56
CA VAL A 211 -9.01 7.39 22.47
C VAL A 211 -9.78 6.43 21.54
N LEU A 212 -11.09 6.25 21.73
CA LEU A 212 -11.87 5.32 20.89
C LEU A 212 -12.08 5.87 19.47
N SER A 213 -12.19 7.20 19.34
CA SER A 213 -12.28 7.88 18.06
C SER A 213 -11.03 7.62 17.21
N ALA A 214 -9.84 7.84 17.79
CA ALA A 214 -8.56 7.58 17.14
C ALA A 214 -8.38 6.11 16.78
N LEU A 215 -8.74 5.18 17.67
CA LEU A 215 -8.72 3.74 17.39
C LEU A 215 -9.59 3.37 16.19
N THR A 216 -10.78 3.95 16.09
CA THR A 216 -11.70 3.70 14.97
C THR A 216 -11.13 4.26 13.66
N LYS A 217 -10.61 5.49 13.70
CA LYS A 217 -10.14 6.21 12.52
C LYS A 217 -8.82 5.66 11.97
N HIS A 218 -7.89 5.26 12.85
CA HIS A 218 -6.51 4.96 12.46
C HIS A 218 -6.13 3.48 12.62
N PHE A 219 -6.88 2.72 13.42
CA PHE A 219 -6.50 1.35 13.79
C PHE A 219 -7.60 0.31 13.59
N GLN A 220 -8.62 0.63 12.78
CA GLN A 220 -9.78 -0.25 12.53
C GLN A 220 -10.42 -0.76 13.84
N ARG A 221 -10.40 0.08 14.88
CA ARG A 221 -10.89 -0.24 16.23
C ARG A 221 -10.11 -1.34 16.96
N ASN A 222 -8.88 -1.65 16.55
CA ASN A 222 -8.02 -2.66 17.18
C ASN A 222 -6.81 -2.01 17.86
N LEU A 223 -6.32 -2.62 18.95
CA LEU A 223 -5.01 -2.28 19.54
C LEU A 223 -4.53 -3.47 20.37
N GLY A 224 -3.30 -3.94 20.14
CA GLY A 224 -2.81 -5.20 20.70
C GLY A 224 -3.36 -6.44 19.98
N ILE A 225 -2.95 -7.62 20.45
CA ILE A 225 -3.35 -8.92 19.90
C ILE A 225 -3.91 -9.85 20.98
N TYR A 226 -4.79 -10.75 20.57
CA TYR A 226 -5.12 -11.94 21.35
C TYR A 226 -4.10 -13.04 21.06
N CYS A 227 -3.71 -13.76 22.11
CA CYS A 227 -2.83 -14.92 22.04
C CYS A 227 -3.51 -16.13 22.66
N VAL A 228 -3.20 -17.32 22.12
CA VAL A 228 -3.47 -18.61 22.76
C VAL A 228 -2.22 -19.13 23.46
N ILE A 229 -2.40 -19.93 24.49
CA ILE A 229 -1.31 -20.56 25.25
C ILE A 229 -1.10 -21.96 24.68
N GLU A 230 0.08 -22.21 24.10
CA GLU A 230 0.44 -23.53 23.56
C GLU A 230 1.16 -24.38 24.61
N SER A 231 2.00 -23.74 25.44
CA SER A 231 2.66 -24.38 26.58
C SER A 231 2.46 -23.50 27.83
N PRO A 232 1.74 -23.98 28.85
CA PRO A 232 1.54 -23.27 30.13
C PRO A 232 2.84 -23.03 30.90
N GLY A 233 2.79 -22.12 31.87
CA GLY A 233 3.94 -21.79 32.73
C GLY A 233 3.80 -20.42 33.39
N GLU A 234 4.84 -19.99 34.09
CA GLU A 234 4.89 -18.68 34.73
C GLU A 234 5.71 -17.69 33.91
N ILE A 235 5.20 -16.48 33.74
CA ILE A 235 5.92 -15.35 33.15
C ILE A 235 6.21 -14.29 34.21
N HIS A 236 7.35 -13.61 34.09
CA HIS A 236 7.78 -12.53 34.96
C HIS A 236 8.02 -11.25 34.15
N ILE A 237 7.93 -10.09 34.81
CA ILE A 237 8.45 -8.85 34.23
C ILE A 237 9.95 -9.00 33.92
N GLU A 238 10.44 -8.20 32.98
CA GLU A 238 11.83 -8.20 32.48
C GLU A 238 12.26 -9.47 31.72
N GLN A 239 11.42 -10.50 31.64
CA GLN A 239 11.70 -11.66 30.81
C GLN A 239 11.70 -11.30 29.33
N SER A 240 12.68 -11.84 28.62
CA SER A 240 12.80 -11.68 27.17
C SER A 240 11.66 -12.39 26.44
N LEU A 241 11.13 -11.71 25.44
CA LEU A 241 10.28 -12.30 24.41
C LEU A 241 11.18 -12.78 23.28
N CYS A 242 11.08 -14.06 22.91
CA CYS A 242 11.82 -14.61 21.79
C CYS A 242 10.89 -15.26 20.76
N VAL A 243 11.16 -15.00 19.48
CA VAL A 243 10.47 -15.66 18.37
C VAL A 243 11.43 -16.70 17.78
N PRO A 244 11.30 -18.00 18.12
CA PRO A 244 12.30 -19.01 17.78
C PRO A 244 12.49 -19.19 16.27
N ARG A 245 11.44 -18.92 15.50
CA ARG A 245 11.51 -18.85 14.04
C ARG A 245 10.51 -17.82 13.51
N MET A 246 11.02 -16.73 12.96
CA MET A 246 10.20 -15.78 12.22
C MET A 246 9.85 -16.39 10.86
N ARG A 247 8.56 -16.69 10.63
CA ARG A 247 8.07 -16.95 9.28
C ARG A 247 8.25 -15.70 8.41
N PRO A 248 8.61 -15.85 7.12
CA PRO A 248 8.82 -14.73 6.22
C PRO A 248 7.52 -14.05 5.83
N ILE A 249 7.60 -12.78 5.43
CA ILE A 249 6.60 -12.23 4.52
C ILE A 249 6.89 -12.81 3.14
N VAL A 250 5.87 -13.33 2.45
CA VAL A 250 6.02 -13.85 1.09
C VAL A 250 5.19 -13.02 0.13
N ILE A 251 5.83 -12.58 -0.96
CA ILE A 251 5.21 -11.85 -2.06
C ILE A 251 5.23 -12.77 -3.28
N VAL A 252 4.04 -13.10 -3.80
CA VAL A 252 3.86 -13.97 -4.97
C VAL A 252 3.56 -13.12 -6.18
N GLY A 253 4.53 -13.01 -7.08
CA GLY A 253 4.49 -12.19 -8.29
C GLY A 253 5.63 -11.18 -8.31
N ALA A 254 6.71 -11.49 -9.04
CA ALA A 254 7.90 -10.62 -9.18
C ALA A 254 7.75 -9.58 -10.32
N GLY A 255 6.55 -9.00 -10.49
CA GLY A 255 6.31 -7.86 -11.37
C GLY A 255 6.47 -6.52 -10.64
N GLN A 256 6.05 -5.42 -11.28
CA GLN A 256 6.08 -4.06 -10.71
C GLN A 256 5.49 -4.03 -9.29
N ALA A 257 4.25 -4.52 -9.12
CA ALA A 257 3.54 -4.43 -7.84
C ALA A 257 4.29 -5.19 -6.71
N GLY A 258 4.78 -6.41 -6.99
CA GLY A 258 5.51 -7.19 -6.00
C GLY A 258 6.86 -6.58 -5.63
N ALA A 259 7.62 -6.12 -6.63
CA ALA A 259 8.90 -5.44 -6.42
C ALA A 259 8.74 -4.17 -5.59
N MET A 260 7.73 -3.34 -5.90
CA MET A 260 7.46 -2.12 -5.13
C MET A 260 7.00 -2.43 -3.70
N THR A 261 6.19 -3.48 -3.51
CA THR A 261 5.79 -3.89 -2.16
C THR A 261 7.01 -4.31 -1.34
N ALA A 262 7.92 -5.10 -1.94
CA ALA A 262 9.12 -5.56 -1.28
C ALA A 262 10.06 -4.40 -0.90
N ARG A 263 10.28 -3.47 -1.85
CA ARG A 263 11.07 -2.25 -1.62
C ARG A 263 10.47 -1.41 -0.50
N THR A 264 9.18 -1.10 -0.58
CA THR A 264 8.53 -0.23 0.42
C THR A 264 8.50 -0.86 1.81
N LEU A 265 8.33 -2.18 1.94
CA LEU A 265 8.48 -2.84 3.24
C LEU A 265 9.87 -2.58 3.84
N ARG A 266 10.93 -2.65 3.04
CA ARG A 266 12.31 -2.39 3.49
C ARG A 266 12.54 -0.92 3.83
N GLU A 267 12.06 0.01 3.01
CA GLU A 267 12.13 1.46 3.26
C GLU A 267 11.41 1.86 4.56
N LEU A 268 10.30 1.19 4.89
CA LEU A 268 9.55 1.39 6.13
C LEU A 268 10.17 0.68 7.34
N GLY A 269 11.36 0.09 7.19
CA GLY A 269 12.13 -0.51 8.27
C GLY A 269 11.73 -1.94 8.62
N HIS A 270 10.99 -2.66 7.77
CA HIS A 270 10.77 -4.09 7.97
C HIS A 270 12.09 -4.85 7.77
N GLN A 271 12.60 -5.51 8.81
CA GLN A 271 13.89 -6.22 8.76
C GLN A 271 13.78 -7.75 8.76
N ALA A 272 12.58 -8.31 8.93
CA ALA A 272 12.39 -9.76 9.00
C ALA A 272 12.55 -10.42 7.60
N PRO A 273 12.65 -11.76 7.53
CA PRO A 273 12.75 -12.49 6.27
C PRO A 273 11.63 -12.11 5.29
N LEU A 274 12.00 -11.83 4.04
CA LEU A 274 11.09 -11.40 2.98
C LEU A 274 11.44 -12.14 1.68
N HIS A 275 10.49 -12.91 1.16
CA HIS A 275 10.65 -13.64 -0.09
C HIS A 275 9.83 -12.97 -1.19
N LEU A 276 10.45 -12.70 -2.33
CA LEU A 276 9.79 -12.24 -3.55
C LEU A 276 9.91 -13.31 -4.62
N ILE A 277 8.78 -13.93 -4.98
CA ILE A 277 8.74 -15.12 -5.83
C ILE A 277 8.08 -14.79 -7.17
N GLY A 278 8.74 -15.11 -8.28
CA GLY A 278 8.21 -14.93 -9.63
C GLY A 278 8.44 -16.14 -10.52
N ASP A 279 7.49 -16.40 -11.40
CA ASP A 279 7.52 -17.50 -12.37
C ASP A 279 8.41 -17.20 -13.59
N GLU A 280 8.58 -15.93 -13.96
CA GLU A 280 9.54 -15.52 -15.00
C GLU A 280 11.00 -15.72 -14.52
N PRO A 281 11.93 -16.18 -15.38
CA PRO A 281 13.31 -16.50 -15.00
C PRO A 281 14.22 -15.26 -14.93
N HIS A 282 13.65 -14.08 -14.70
CA HIS A 282 14.33 -12.79 -14.76
C HIS A 282 13.99 -11.96 -13.53
N ALA A 283 14.87 -11.02 -13.18
CA ALA A 283 14.56 -10.03 -12.14
C ALA A 283 13.37 -9.13 -12.58
N PRO A 284 12.64 -8.51 -11.62
CA PRO A 284 11.51 -7.64 -11.93
C PRO A 284 11.85 -6.51 -12.91
N TYR A 285 10.94 -6.26 -13.86
CA TYR A 285 11.11 -5.26 -14.92
C TYR A 285 9.79 -4.55 -15.24
N GLU A 286 9.90 -3.40 -15.91
CA GLU A 286 8.75 -2.60 -16.34
C GLU A 286 8.14 -3.15 -17.63
N ARG A 287 6.89 -3.61 -17.55
CA ARG A 287 6.15 -4.14 -18.72
C ARG A 287 5.74 -3.10 -19.78
N PRO A 288 5.52 -1.79 -19.49
CA PRO A 288 5.09 -0.82 -20.51
C PRO A 288 6.01 -0.69 -21.73
N GLN A 289 7.28 -1.08 -21.61
CA GLN A 289 8.25 -1.01 -22.71
C GLN A 289 8.12 -2.17 -23.71
N LEU A 290 7.50 -3.30 -23.31
CA LEU A 290 7.40 -4.49 -24.17
C LEU A 290 6.62 -4.25 -25.47
N SER A 291 5.60 -3.40 -25.43
CA SER A 291 4.81 -3.01 -26.60
C SER A 291 5.44 -1.86 -27.40
N LYS A 292 6.13 -0.94 -26.72
CA LYS A 292 6.73 0.26 -27.32
C LYS A 292 8.02 -0.05 -28.09
N ALA A 293 8.82 -0.97 -27.58
CA ALA A 293 10.10 -1.38 -28.14
C ALA A 293 10.05 -2.76 -28.84
N LEU A 294 8.86 -3.23 -29.24
CA LEU A 294 8.63 -4.61 -29.71
C LEU A 294 9.56 -5.07 -30.84
N PHE A 295 10.04 -4.15 -31.69
CA PHE A 295 10.96 -4.42 -32.81
C PHE A 295 12.28 -3.65 -32.68
N ARG A 296 12.67 -3.26 -31.47
CA ARG A 296 13.93 -2.58 -31.15
C ARG A 296 14.79 -3.43 -30.22
N THR A 297 16.10 -3.26 -30.28
CA THR A 297 17.04 -3.95 -29.39
C THR A 297 17.24 -3.17 -28.09
N GLU A 298 16.15 -2.88 -27.39
CA GLU A 298 16.17 -2.16 -26.11
C GLU A 298 15.73 -3.12 -24.98
N ALA A 299 16.55 -3.24 -23.94
CA ALA A 299 16.19 -4.04 -22.78
C ALA A 299 15.19 -3.27 -21.90
N PRO A 300 14.22 -3.96 -21.27
CA PRO A 300 13.28 -3.29 -20.42
C PRO A 300 13.96 -2.76 -19.15
N THR A 301 13.53 -1.59 -18.67
CA THR A 301 13.92 -1.00 -17.40
C THR A 301 13.66 -1.98 -16.26
N ALA A 302 14.65 -2.14 -15.38
CA ALA A 302 14.48 -2.95 -14.19
C ALA A 302 13.53 -2.25 -13.21
N ALA A 303 12.51 -2.97 -12.73
CA ALA A 303 11.70 -2.52 -11.61
C ALA A 303 12.45 -2.76 -10.29
N MET A 304 13.27 -3.82 -10.24
CA MET A 304 14.21 -4.13 -9.17
C MET A 304 15.33 -5.00 -9.72
N THR A 305 16.59 -4.65 -9.44
CA THR A 305 17.73 -5.48 -9.86
C THR A 305 18.03 -6.58 -8.84
N ARG A 306 18.79 -7.62 -9.24
CA ARG A 306 19.25 -8.64 -8.27
C ARG A 306 20.18 -8.05 -7.21
N ALA A 307 21.05 -7.12 -7.60
CA ALA A 307 21.96 -6.43 -6.68
C ALA A 307 21.16 -5.62 -5.65
N GLU A 308 20.19 -4.82 -6.11
CA GLU A 308 19.29 -4.08 -5.23
C GLU A 308 18.52 -5.00 -4.27
N ALA A 309 17.98 -6.12 -4.77
CA ALA A 309 17.29 -7.10 -3.91
C ALA A 309 18.23 -7.64 -2.82
N GLN A 310 19.48 -7.96 -3.17
CA GLN A 310 20.50 -8.41 -2.22
C GLN A 310 20.85 -7.34 -1.18
N ASP A 311 21.06 -6.10 -1.62
CA ASP A 311 21.37 -4.95 -0.74
C ASP A 311 20.23 -4.67 0.23
N LEU A 312 18.99 -4.85 -0.22
CA LEU A 312 17.79 -4.73 0.59
C LEU A 312 17.45 -6.00 1.39
N ASN A 313 18.30 -7.03 1.35
CA ASN A 313 18.08 -8.32 2.01
C ASN A 313 16.71 -8.95 1.65
N ILE A 314 16.37 -8.95 0.37
CA ILE A 314 15.16 -9.55 -0.21
C ILE A 314 15.57 -10.86 -0.88
N ASP A 315 14.97 -11.97 -0.48
CA ASP A 315 15.18 -13.26 -1.15
C ASP A 315 14.35 -13.31 -2.45
N LEU A 316 15.00 -12.93 -3.56
CA LEU A 316 14.39 -12.90 -4.89
C LEU A 316 14.52 -14.26 -5.59
N GLN A 317 13.42 -14.99 -5.65
CA GLN A 317 13.30 -16.29 -6.32
C GLN A 317 12.61 -16.12 -7.68
N THR A 318 13.32 -16.44 -8.77
CA THR A 318 12.85 -16.29 -10.15
C THR A 318 12.77 -17.65 -10.83
N GLY A 319 11.85 -17.83 -11.79
CA GLY A 319 11.60 -19.13 -12.40
C GLY A 319 10.83 -20.09 -11.47
N CYS A 320 10.24 -19.56 -10.40
CA CYS A 320 9.57 -20.31 -9.35
C CYS A 320 8.08 -19.98 -9.38
N ARG A 321 7.24 -20.95 -9.80
CA ARG A 321 5.79 -20.76 -9.81
C ARG A 321 5.17 -21.28 -8.52
N VAL A 322 4.37 -20.44 -7.86
CA VAL A 322 3.46 -20.87 -6.79
C VAL A 322 2.21 -21.48 -7.41
N VAL A 323 1.85 -22.69 -6.99
CA VAL A 323 0.74 -23.47 -7.58
C VAL A 323 -0.38 -23.77 -6.59
N ALA A 324 -0.09 -23.74 -5.29
CA ALA A 324 -1.12 -23.90 -4.27
C ALA A 324 -0.89 -23.01 -3.04
N LEU A 325 -1.98 -22.64 -2.38
CA LEU A 325 -2.05 -21.90 -1.14
C LEU A 325 -3.00 -22.62 -0.17
N ASP A 326 -2.50 -22.89 1.03
CA ASP A 326 -3.28 -23.28 2.20
C ASP A 326 -3.26 -22.11 3.20
N ALA A 327 -4.37 -21.40 3.28
CA ALA A 327 -4.50 -20.20 4.10
C ALA A 327 -4.51 -20.51 5.61
N ASP A 328 -5.07 -21.67 6.00
CA ASP A 328 -5.19 -22.08 7.40
C ASP A 328 -3.83 -22.55 7.95
N ALA A 329 -3.13 -23.40 7.19
CA ALA A 329 -1.78 -23.84 7.52
C ALA A 329 -0.74 -22.71 7.32
N ARG A 330 -1.09 -21.68 6.54
CA ARG A 330 -0.23 -20.58 6.10
C ARG A 330 0.99 -21.09 5.33
N THR A 331 0.71 -21.91 4.33
CA THR A 331 1.73 -22.51 3.47
C THR A 331 1.43 -22.31 2.00
N LEU A 332 2.50 -22.18 1.21
CA LEU A 332 2.49 -22.17 -0.24
C LEU A 332 3.16 -23.42 -0.75
N LYS A 333 2.70 -23.93 -1.89
CA LYS A 333 3.37 -24.98 -2.65
C LYS A 333 3.90 -24.41 -3.96
N LEU A 334 5.18 -24.62 -4.22
CA LEU A 334 5.81 -24.31 -5.50
C LEU A 334 5.62 -25.47 -6.49
N ALA A 335 5.79 -25.19 -7.79
CA ALA A 335 5.62 -26.17 -8.86
C ALA A 335 6.59 -27.36 -8.78
N ASP A 336 7.77 -27.18 -8.18
CA ASP A 336 8.75 -28.23 -7.91
C ASP A 336 8.40 -29.11 -6.69
N GLY A 337 7.31 -28.79 -5.99
CA GLY A 337 6.86 -29.48 -4.78
C GLY A 337 7.35 -28.86 -3.47
N THR A 338 8.25 -27.87 -3.51
CA THR A 338 8.74 -27.15 -2.34
C THR A 338 7.58 -26.50 -1.59
N ARG A 339 7.62 -26.58 -0.25
CA ARG A 339 6.65 -25.93 0.64
C ARG A 339 7.28 -24.76 1.36
N LEU A 340 6.61 -23.62 1.34
CA LEU A 340 7.04 -22.40 2.03
C LEU A 340 5.99 -21.99 3.06
N GLU A 341 6.41 -21.69 4.29
CA GLU A 341 5.55 -21.08 5.28
C GLU A 341 5.59 -19.55 5.15
N TYR A 342 4.51 -18.86 5.52
CA TYR A 342 4.49 -17.40 5.57
C TYR A 342 3.88 -16.88 6.88
N ALA A 343 4.33 -15.68 7.29
CA ALA A 343 3.69 -14.87 8.32
C ALA A 343 2.57 -14.03 7.72
N ARG A 344 2.86 -13.40 6.57
CA ARG A 344 1.92 -12.64 5.74
C ARG A 344 2.18 -12.95 4.28
N LEU A 345 1.13 -12.88 3.48
CA LEU A 345 1.15 -13.14 2.05
C LEU A 345 0.69 -11.90 1.28
N VAL A 346 1.41 -11.55 0.22
CA VAL A 346 0.97 -10.57 -0.78
C VAL A 346 0.84 -11.28 -2.12
N ILE A 347 -0.34 -11.25 -2.71
CA ILE A 347 -0.63 -11.80 -4.03
C ILE A 347 -0.52 -10.66 -5.05
N ALA A 348 0.56 -10.66 -5.81
CA ALA A 348 0.92 -9.68 -6.84
C ALA A 348 1.05 -10.36 -8.22
N THR A 349 0.26 -11.41 -8.45
CA THR A 349 0.28 -12.28 -9.65
C THR A 349 -0.14 -11.57 -10.93
N GLY A 350 -0.79 -10.41 -10.80
CA GLY A 350 -1.25 -9.61 -11.93
C GLY A 350 -2.26 -10.36 -12.80
N GLY A 351 -1.87 -10.66 -14.04
CA GLY A 351 -2.77 -11.29 -15.01
C GLY A 351 -2.08 -11.70 -16.30
N GLN A 352 -2.82 -12.47 -17.09
CA GLN A 352 -2.41 -13.07 -18.36
C GLN A 352 -3.11 -12.39 -19.54
N ALA A 353 -2.45 -12.35 -20.70
CA ALA A 353 -3.09 -11.86 -21.91
C ALA A 353 -4.27 -12.76 -22.30
N ARG A 354 -5.43 -12.15 -22.61
CA ARG A 354 -6.64 -12.88 -22.95
C ARG A 354 -6.66 -13.26 -24.43
N ASN A 355 -6.84 -14.55 -24.71
CA ASN A 355 -7.04 -15.09 -26.06
C ASN A 355 -8.42 -15.76 -26.16
N PRO A 356 -9.49 -15.00 -26.48
CA PRO A 356 -10.85 -15.53 -26.55
C PRO A 356 -11.11 -16.38 -27.80
N LEU A 357 -10.16 -16.47 -28.73
CA LEU A 357 -10.32 -17.23 -29.96
C LEU A 357 -9.88 -18.69 -29.82
N GLU A 358 -9.18 -19.02 -28.74
CA GLU A 358 -8.57 -20.34 -28.50
C GLU A 358 -7.64 -20.82 -29.64
N LEU A 359 -7.22 -19.91 -30.52
CA LEU A 359 -6.25 -20.20 -31.57
C LEU A 359 -4.85 -20.31 -30.98
N SER A 360 -4.08 -21.26 -31.49
CA SER A 360 -2.70 -21.52 -31.09
C SER A 360 -1.79 -21.74 -32.30
N GLY A 361 -0.50 -21.95 -32.06
CA GLY A 361 0.50 -22.22 -33.09
C GLY A 361 1.55 -21.13 -33.24
N PRO A 362 2.56 -21.33 -34.10
CA PRO A 362 3.70 -20.44 -34.22
C PRO A 362 3.36 -19.06 -34.79
N ARG A 363 2.19 -18.90 -35.42
CA ARG A 363 1.75 -17.63 -36.03
C ARG A 363 0.72 -16.85 -35.21
N VAL A 364 0.31 -17.37 -34.07
CA VAL A 364 -0.61 -16.69 -33.15
C VAL A 364 0.17 -16.32 -31.90
N ARG A 365 0.13 -15.04 -31.54
CA ARG A 365 0.84 -14.50 -30.38
C ARG A 365 -0.09 -13.62 -29.55
N THR A 366 0.17 -13.62 -28.26
CA THR A 366 -0.29 -12.59 -27.32
C THR A 366 0.92 -11.79 -26.84
N LEU A 367 0.72 -10.68 -26.14
CA LEU A 367 1.83 -9.88 -25.59
C LEU A 367 1.57 -9.54 -24.11
N ARG A 368 2.39 -10.11 -23.22
CA ARG A 368 2.39 -9.78 -21.77
C ARG A 368 3.78 -9.84 -21.13
N THR A 369 4.61 -10.78 -21.57
CA THR A 369 5.92 -11.09 -21.01
C THR A 369 7.06 -10.74 -21.97
N ARG A 370 8.30 -10.69 -21.47
CA ARG A 370 9.50 -10.57 -22.32
C ARG A 370 9.61 -11.70 -23.33
N LYS A 371 9.22 -12.92 -22.95
CA LYS A 371 9.20 -14.09 -23.85
C LYS A 371 8.24 -13.86 -25.02
N ASP A 372 7.08 -13.28 -24.75
CA ASP A 372 6.11 -12.96 -25.80
C ASP A 372 6.65 -11.90 -26.77
N ALA A 373 7.19 -10.81 -26.22
CA ALA A 373 7.78 -9.72 -27.01
C ALA A 373 8.91 -10.25 -27.91
N GLN A 374 9.82 -11.05 -27.35
CA GLN A 374 10.90 -11.69 -28.10
C GLN A 374 10.37 -12.62 -29.19
N ALA A 375 9.35 -13.43 -28.90
CA ALA A 375 8.76 -14.35 -29.87
C ALA A 375 8.09 -13.62 -31.05
N ILE A 376 7.52 -12.43 -30.81
CA ILE A 376 6.98 -11.57 -31.87
C ILE A 376 8.10 -10.93 -32.68
N ALA A 377 9.11 -10.38 -32.01
CA ALA A 377 10.27 -9.75 -32.65
C ALA A 377 11.02 -10.73 -33.56
N THR A 378 11.32 -11.92 -33.05
CA THR A 378 12.03 -12.98 -33.78
C THR A 378 11.22 -13.52 -34.96
N ALA A 379 9.88 -13.49 -34.91
CA ALA A 379 9.06 -13.88 -36.04
C ALA A 379 9.23 -12.95 -37.25
N ALA A 380 9.70 -11.71 -37.04
CA ALA A 380 10.00 -10.71 -38.05
C ALA A 380 8.98 -10.68 -39.22
N PRO A 381 7.67 -10.55 -38.94
CA PRO A 381 6.65 -10.64 -39.97
C PRO A 381 6.76 -9.46 -40.94
N ARG A 382 6.49 -9.69 -42.24
CA ARG A 382 6.32 -8.59 -43.21
C ARG A 382 4.92 -7.98 -43.09
N ARG A 383 3.92 -8.80 -42.74
CA ARG A 383 2.54 -8.42 -42.51
C ARG A 383 2.07 -8.90 -41.14
N LEU A 384 1.51 -7.99 -40.35
CA LEU A 384 0.99 -8.24 -39.01
C LEU A 384 -0.51 -7.93 -38.96
N LEU A 385 -1.32 -8.93 -38.59
CA LEU A 385 -2.69 -8.72 -38.14
C LEU A 385 -2.69 -8.46 -36.63
N VAL A 386 -3.38 -7.42 -36.18
CA VAL A 386 -3.61 -7.15 -34.76
C VAL A 386 -5.11 -7.21 -34.49
N LEU A 387 -5.51 -8.06 -33.55
CA LEU A 387 -6.89 -8.14 -33.07
C LEU A 387 -7.01 -7.40 -31.73
N GLY A 388 -7.74 -6.30 -31.72
CA GLY A 388 -7.97 -5.47 -30.54
C GLY A 388 -7.80 -3.99 -30.83
N GLY A 389 -8.51 -3.15 -30.08
CA GLY A 389 -8.45 -1.69 -30.19
C GLY A 389 -8.05 -0.99 -28.89
N GLY A 390 -7.35 -1.69 -28.00
CA GLY A 390 -6.83 -1.14 -26.73
C GLY A 390 -5.39 -0.63 -26.87
N TRP A 391 -4.83 -0.15 -25.75
CA TRP A 391 -3.49 0.46 -25.70
C TRP A 391 -2.39 -0.43 -26.28
N ILE A 392 -2.30 -1.70 -25.86
CA ILE A 392 -1.29 -2.64 -26.35
C ILE A 392 -1.40 -2.89 -27.86
N ALA A 393 -2.63 -2.97 -28.39
CA ALA A 393 -2.86 -3.17 -29.82
C ALA A 393 -2.33 -1.96 -30.62
N MET A 394 -2.64 -0.75 -30.14
CA MET A 394 -2.21 0.49 -30.77
C MET A 394 -0.69 0.70 -30.68
N GLU A 395 -0.09 0.46 -29.51
CA GLU A 395 1.37 0.56 -29.35
C GLU A 395 2.12 -0.45 -30.22
N ALA A 396 1.66 -1.70 -30.27
CA ALA A 396 2.26 -2.74 -31.12
C ALA A 396 2.11 -2.41 -32.61
N ALA A 397 0.96 -1.87 -33.04
CA ALA A 397 0.76 -1.40 -34.41
C ALA A 397 1.74 -0.27 -34.76
N ALA A 398 1.91 0.70 -33.85
CA ALA A 398 2.86 1.79 -34.04
C ALA A 398 4.31 1.31 -34.13
N ALA A 399 4.72 0.41 -33.23
CA ALA A 399 6.05 -0.19 -33.25
C ALA A 399 6.31 -0.99 -34.54
N ALA A 400 5.33 -1.78 -35.00
CA ALA A 400 5.42 -2.55 -36.25
C ALA A 400 5.56 -1.63 -37.48
N ARG A 401 4.73 -0.59 -37.58
CA ARG A 401 4.83 0.38 -38.68
C ARG A 401 6.18 1.11 -38.70
N ALA A 402 6.69 1.50 -37.53
CA ALA A 402 8.02 2.11 -37.41
C ALA A 402 9.15 1.16 -37.86
N ALA A 403 8.94 -0.15 -37.76
CA ALA A 403 9.86 -1.17 -38.27
C ALA A 403 9.63 -1.54 -39.75
N GLY A 404 8.75 -0.82 -40.46
CA GLY A 404 8.46 -1.06 -41.89
C GLY A 404 7.51 -2.23 -42.16
N ILE A 405 6.85 -2.77 -41.13
CA ILE A 405 5.91 -3.90 -41.26
C ILE A 405 4.55 -3.38 -41.73
N GLU A 406 3.88 -4.11 -42.63
CA GLU A 406 2.49 -3.84 -43.02
C GLU A 406 1.54 -4.27 -41.89
N VAL A 407 0.64 -3.39 -41.47
CA VAL A 407 -0.22 -3.63 -40.30
C VAL A 407 -1.69 -3.43 -40.64
N THR A 408 -2.50 -4.43 -40.31
CA THR A 408 -3.96 -4.31 -40.26
C THR A 408 -4.44 -4.50 -38.83
N VAL A 409 -5.22 -3.54 -38.32
CA VAL A 409 -5.83 -3.61 -36.98
C VAL A 409 -7.32 -3.86 -37.12
N LEU A 410 -7.79 -4.92 -36.48
CA LEU A 410 -9.19 -5.37 -36.48
C LEU A 410 -9.80 -5.10 -35.10
N VAL A 411 -10.84 -4.27 -35.06
CA VAL A 411 -11.51 -3.87 -33.83
C VAL A 411 -12.99 -4.20 -33.92
N ARG A 412 -13.50 -4.98 -32.95
CA ARG A 412 -14.93 -5.30 -32.86
C ARG A 412 -15.79 -4.09 -32.51
N GLY A 413 -15.27 -3.19 -31.68
CA GLY A 413 -15.97 -1.97 -31.27
C GLY A 413 -15.97 -0.89 -32.35
N PRO A 414 -16.80 0.15 -32.19
CA PRO A 414 -16.94 1.22 -33.17
C PRO A 414 -15.73 2.16 -33.23
N ALA A 415 -14.90 2.19 -32.20
CA ALA A 415 -13.71 3.03 -32.12
C ALA A 415 -12.57 2.37 -31.33
N LEU A 416 -11.35 2.89 -31.50
CA LEU A 416 -10.20 2.59 -30.63
C LEU A 416 -10.49 3.10 -29.22
N ALA A 417 -10.14 2.33 -28.19
CA ALA A 417 -10.34 2.68 -26.77
C ALA A 417 -11.77 3.12 -26.39
N HIS A 418 -12.80 2.78 -27.18
CA HIS A 418 -14.20 3.26 -27.01
C HIS A 418 -14.86 2.93 -25.66
N ARG A 419 -14.32 1.99 -24.88
CA ARG A 419 -14.82 1.68 -23.54
C ARG A 419 -14.36 2.68 -22.48
N LEU A 420 -13.33 3.47 -22.79
CA LEU A 420 -12.64 4.34 -21.86
C LEU A 420 -12.72 5.81 -22.29
N LEU A 421 -12.57 6.09 -23.59
CA LEU A 421 -12.35 7.43 -24.10
C LEU A 421 -13.57 7.99 -24.86
N PRO A 422 -13.85 9.31 -24.73
CA PRO A 422 -14.83 10.02 -25.55
C PRO A 422 -14.51 10.04 -27.03
N VAL A 423 -15.55 10.21 -27.85
CA VAL A 423 -15.49 10.09 -29.31
C VAL A 423 -14.42 10.98 -29.94
N GLU A 424 -14.27 12.22 -29.46
CA GLU A 424 -13.31 13.19 -29.99
C GLU A 424 -11.86 12.71 -29.86
N VAL A 425 -11.56 12.01 -28.77
CA VAL A 425 -10.24 11.41 -28.55
C VAL A 425 -10.09 10.17 -29.44
N THR A 426 -11.11 9.32 -29.49
CA THR A 426 -11.04 8.06 -30.27
C THR A 426 -10.92 8.31 -31.77
N ASP A 427 -11.58 9.35 -32.29
CA ASP A 427 -11.48 9.78 -33.69
C ASP A 427 -10.08 10.30 -34.01
N HIS A 428 -9.49 11.08 -33.10
CA HIS A 428 -8.12 11.56 -33.24
C HIS A 428 -7.12 10.39 -33.27
N LEU A 429 -7.28 9.41 -32.38
CA LEU A 429 -6.44 8.20 -32.39
C LEU A 429 -6.60 7.39 -33.69
N ALA A 430 -7.83 7.22 -34.18
CA ALA A 430 -8.08 6.52 -35.44
C ALA A 430 -7.44 7.25 -36.64
N ALA A 431 -7.53 8.58 -36.68
CA ALA A 431 -6.87 9.40 -37.69
C ALA A 431 -5.34 9.27 -37.62
N LEU A 432 -4.76 9.31 -36.42
CA LEU A 432 -3.33 9.14 -36.21
C LEU A 432 -2.82 7.80 -36.75
N HIS A 433 -3.52 6.70 -36.45
CA HIS A 433 -3.14 5.36 -36.94
C HIS A 433 -3.24 5.25 -38.46
N ARG A 434 -4.33 5.73 -39.06
CA ARG A 434 -4.51 5.72 -40.52
C ARG A 434 -3.47 6.57 -41.24
N ALA A 435 -3.16 7.76 -40.71
CA ALA A 435 -2.13 8.65 -41.26
C ALA A 435 -0.73 8.02 -41.26
N ASN A 436 -0.47 7.08 -40.34
CA ASN A 436 0.78 6.32 -40.27
C ASN A 436 0.72 4.96 -41.02
N GLY A 437 -0.28 4.78 -41.89
CA GLY A 437 -0.38 3.64 -42.81
C GLY A 437 -0.88 2.35 -42.19
N VAL A 438 -1.61 2.42 -41.07
CA VAL A 438 -2.34 1.26 -40.52
C VAL A 438 -3.66 1.07 -41.28
N ASP A 439 -3.92 -0.13 -41.79
CA ASP A 439 -5.26 -0.54 -42.26
C ASP A 439 -6.15 -0.79 -41.04
N LEU A 440 -6.84 0.27 -40.59
CA LEU A 440 -7.69 0.23 -39.39
C LEU A 440 -9.15 -0.07 -39.74
N ARG A 441 -9.62 -1.25 -39.34
CA ARG A 441 -10.99 -1.72 -39.56
C ARG A 441 -11.75 -1.80 -38.23
N LEU A 442 -12.74 -0.91 -38.08
CA LEU A 442 -13.57 -0.77 -36.89
C LEU A 442 -14.94 -1.45 -37.10
N GLY A 443 -15.59 -1.88 -36.03
CA GLY A 443 -16.90 -2.53 -36.08
C GLY A 443 -16.90 -3.93 -36.73
N VAL A 444 -15.74 -4.55 -36.91
CA VAL A 444 -15.61 -5.81 -37.67
C VAL A 444 -15.50 -7.03 -36.75
N THR A 445 -16.08 -8.16 -37.18
CA THR A 445 -15.94 -9.46 -36.49
C THR A 445 -15.26 -10.47 -37.42
N PRO A 446 -13.92 -10.60 -37.37
CA PRO A 446 -13.19 -11.52 -38.23
C PRO A 446 -13.36 -12.98 -37.82
N ARG A 447 -13.39 -13.88 -38.80
CA ARG A 447 -13.10 -15.31 -38.62
C ARG A 447 -11.66 -15.59 -39.05
N PHE A 448 -10.94 -16.41 -38.29
CA PHE A 448 -9.53 -16.67 -38.56
C PHE A 448 -9.28 -18.10 -39.01
N THR A 449 -8.36 -18.26 -39.96
CA THR A 449 -7.76 -19.53 -40.33
C THR A 449 -6.25 -19.41 -40.17
N VAL A 450 -5.62 -20.38 -39.50
CA VAL A 450 -4.18 -20.44 -39.28
C VAL A 450 -3.61 -21.57 -40.13
N GLU A 451 -2.72 -21.23 -41.06
CA GLU A 451 -2.03 -22.15 -41.95
C GLU A 451 -0.52 -22.15 -41.62
N ASP A 452 0.24 -23.09 -42.17
CA ASP A 452 1.69 -23.19 -41.93
C ASP A 452 2.47 -21.95 -42.39
N THR A 453 1.99 -21.29 -43.44
CA THR A 453 2.68 -20.16 -44.08
C THR A 453 2.04 -18.80 -43.77
N CYS A 454 0.78 -18.75 -43.31
CA CYS A 454 0.08 -17.50 -43.09
C CYS A 454 -1.08 -17.61 -42.09
N VAL A 455 -1.61 -16.47 -41.68
CA VAL A 455 -2.89 -16.33 -40.99
C VAL A 455 -3.83 -15.52 -41.87
N ARG A 456 -5.07 -15.97 -42.01
CA ARG A 456 -6.11 -15.27 -42.77
C ARG A 456 -7.22 -14.81 -41.83
N ALA A 457 -7.66 -13.57 -41.99
CA ALA A 457 -8.86 -13.03 -41.38
C ALA A 457 -9.92 -12.79 -42.46
N THR A 458 -11.06 -13.48 -42.36
CA THR A 458 -12.22 -13.26 -43.21
C THR A 458 -13.20 -12.31 -42.52
N ILE A 459 -13.50 -11.20 -43.18
CA ILE A 459 -14.39 -10.13 -42.70
C ILE A 459 -15.43 -9.90 -43.80
N GLU A 460 -16.69 -10.22 -43.53
CA GLU A 460 -17.81 -9.97 -44.47
C GLU A 460 -17.55 -10.51 -45.90
N GLY A 461 -16.86 -11.65 -46.01
CA GLY A 461 -16.49 -12.28 -47.28
C GLY A 461 -15.15 -11.83 -47.88
N ALA A 462 -14.60 -10.69 -47.46
CA ALA A 462 -13.25 -10.27 -47.83
C ALA A 462 -12.19 -10.98 -46.95
N THR A 463 -11.03 -11.31 -47.52
CA THR A 463 -9.94 -11.97 -46.78
C THR A 463 -8.71 -11.07 -46.70
N VAL A 464 -8.16 -10.94 -45.50
CA VAL A 464 -6.87 -10.29 -45.22
C VAL A 464 -5.87 -11.36 -44.82
N THR A 465 -4.71 -11.39 -45.46
CA THR A 465 -3.65 -12.39 -45.22
C THR A 465 -2.44 -11.72 -44.59
N ALA A 466 -1.90 -12.32 -43.54
CA ALA A 466 -0.68 -11.87 -42.87
C ALA A 466 0.21 -13.03 -42.42
N ASP A 467 1.39 -12.71 -41.94
CA ASP A 467 2.38 -13.71 -41.54
C ASP A 467 2.24 -14.06 -40.04
N LEU A 468 1.73 -13.11 -39.25
CA LEU A 468 1.52 -13.22 -37.81
C LEU A 468 0.19 -12.57 -37.39
N LEU A 469 -0.48 -13.17 -36.42
CA LEU A 469 -1.62 -12.60 -35.69
C LEU A 469 -1.22 -12.30 -34.24
N LEU A 470 -1.33 -11.02 -33.86
CA LEU A 470 -1.26 -10.57 -32.47
C LEU A 470 -2.67 -10.41 -31.89
N VAL A 471 -3.00 -11.20 -30.87
CA VAL A 471 -4.24 -11.11 -30.11
C VAL A 471 -4.01 -10.19 -28.90
N ALA A 472 -4.59 -8.99 -28.94
CA ALA A 472 -4.45 -7.95 -27.93
C ALA A 472 -5.82 -7.49 -27.41
N THR A 473 -6.57 -8.44 -26.81
CA THR A 473 -8.00 -8.26 -26.47
C THR A 473 -8.27 -8.02 -24.98
N GLY A 474 -7.27 -7.58 -24.22
CA GLY A 474 -7.34 -7.36 -22.76
C GLY A 474 -6.64 -8.46 -21.97
N ILE A 475 -6.80 -8.42 -20.65
CA ILE A 475 -6.16 -9.36 -19.72
C ILE A 475 -7.19 -10.07 -18.84
N THR A 476 -6.83 -11.27 -18.38
CA THR A 476 -7.53 -12.01 -17.33
C THR A 476 -6.66 -11.99 -16.08
N PRO A 477 -7.15 -11.56 -14.90
CA PRO A 477 -6.36 -11.57 -13.68
C PRO A 477 -6.04 -13.00 -13.24
N ASP A 478 -4.88 -13.21 -12.63
CA ASP A 478 -4.53 -14.52 -12.03
C ASP A 478 -4.94 -14.53 -10.55
N ASP A 479 -6.25 -14.71 -10.32
CA ASP A 479 -6.89 -14.70 -9.01
C ASP A 479 -7.02 -16.11 -8.37
N SER A 480 -6.33 -17.10 -8.95
CA SER A 480 -6.39 -18.51 -8.55
C SER A 480 -6.04 -18.74 -7.08
N LEU A 481 -5.00 -18.06 -6.57
CA LEU A 481 -4.60 -18.15 -5.15
C LEU A 481 -5.64 -17.51 -4.23
N GLY A 482 -6.30 -16.42 -4.65
CA GLY A 482 -7.38 -15.80 -3.88
C GLY A 482 -8.56 -16.75 -3.70
N HIS A 483 -8.95 -17.45 -4.78
CA HIS A 483 -9.99 -18.48 -4.72
C HIS A 483 -9.60 -19.62 -3.76
N GLN A 484 -8.37 -20.12 -3.81
CA GLN A 484 -7.89 -21.18 -2.90
C GLN A 484 -7.91 -20.75 -1.42
N ALA A 485 -7.66 -19.47 -1.14
CA ALA A 485 -7.75 -18.90 0.20
C ALA A 485 -9.18 -18.61 0.68
N GLY A 486 -10.21 -18.93 -0.12
CA GLY A 486 -11.60 -18.61 0.22
C GLY A 486 -11.92 -17.12 0.19
N ILE A 487 -11.14 -16.32 -0.55
CA ILE A 487 -11.37 -14.89 -0.74
C ILE A 487 -12.27 -14.70 -1.97
N ALA A 488 -13.23 -13.79 -1.89
CA ALA A 488 -14.10 -13.45 -3.02
C ALA A 488 -13.26 -13.08 -4.26
N SER A 489 -13.41 -13.88 -5.32
CA SER A 489 -12.62 -13.86 -6.55
C SER A 489 -13.51 -14.18 -7.76
N GLY A 490 -13.10 -13.84 -8.99
CA GLY A 490 -13.92 -13.99 -10.19
C GLY A 490 -13.88 -12.75 -11.08
N ASN A 491 -12.68 -12.39 -11.53
CA ASN A 491 -12.25 -11.12 -12.16
C ASN A 491 -11.38 -10.24 -11.24
N GLY A 492 -10.55 -10.90 -10.42
CA GLY A 492 -9.63 -10.27 -9.49
C GLY A 492 -9.97 -10.62 -8.04
N ILE A 493 -9.00 -10.46 -7.16
CA ILE A 493 -9.11 -10.74 -5.74
C ILE A 493 -9.73 -9.54 -5.05
N ALA A 494 -10.85 -9.72 -4.35
CA ALA A 494 -11.51 -8.64 -3.64
C ALA A 494 -10.63 -8.08 -2.51
N THR A 495 -10.35 -6.78 -2.56
CA THR A 495 -9.60 -6.07 -1.53
C THR A 495 -10.36 -4.84 -1.04
N ASP A 496 -9.82 -4.17 -0.01
CA ASP A 496 -10.04 -2.74 0.23
C ASP A 496 -9.10 -1.87 -0.63
N THR A 497 -9.04 -0.56 -0.39
CA THR A 497 -8.15 0.36 -1.09
C THR A 497 -6.68 0.24 -0.67
N ALA A 498 -6.36 -0.43 0.43
CA ALA A 498 -4.98 -0.72 0.82
C ALA A 498 -4.50 -2.10 0.35
N GLY A 499 -5.36 -2.89 -0.31
CA GLY A 499 -5.04 -4.24 -0.76
C GLY A 499 -5.30 -5.32 0.29
N ALA A 500 -5.86 -4.99 1.45
CA ALA A 500 -6.24 -6.00 2.46
C ALA A 500 -7.44 -6.82 1.97
N THR A 501 -7.41 -8.13 2.22
CA THR A 501 -8.48 -9.06 1.83
C THR A 501 -9.36 -9.43 3.02
N SER A 502 -10.37 -10.28 2.81
CA SER A 502 -11.16 -10.88 3.90
C SER A 502 -10.33 -11.81 4.79
N GLN A 503 -9.17 -12.26 4.33
CA GLN A 503 -8.21 -13.06 5.10
C GLN A 503 -7.16 -12.13 5.73
N PRO A 504 -7.08 -11.98 7.07
CA PRO A 504 -6.27 -10.93 7.72
C PRO A 504 -4.77 -10.96 7.42
N LEU A 505 -4.24 -12.10 7.01
CA LEU A 505 -2.82 -12.29 6.72
C LEU A 505 -2.50 -12.26 5.22
N ILE A 506 -3.51 -12.06 4.35
CA ILE A 506 -3.38 -12.10 2.90
C ILE A 506 -3.80 -10.75 2.32
N HIS A 507 -2.95 -10.20 1.47
CA HIS A 507 -3.17 -8.96 0.73
C HIS A 507 -3.08 -9.25 -0.77
N ALA A 508 -3.65 -8.40 -1.61
CA ALA A 508 -3.49 -8.45 -3.05
C ALA A 508 -3.26 -7.05 -3.63
N VAL A 509 -2.35 -6.93 -4.60
CA VAL A 509 -1.91 -5.64 -5.16
C VAL A 509 -1.69 -5.69 -6.68
N GLY A 510 -1.82 -4.54 -7.34
CA GLY A 510 -1.63 -4.39 -8.78
C GLY A 510 -2.78 -4.96 -9.60
N ASP A 511 -2.48 -5.43 -10.82
CA ASP A 511 -3.48 -5.86 -11.80
C ASP A 511 -4.40 -6.99 -11.32
N VAL A 512 -4.09 -7.72 -10.24
CA VAL A 512 -4.96 -8.80 -9.71
C VAL A 512 -6.00 -8.27 -8.71
N ALA A 513 -5.79 -7.09 -8.13
CA ALA A 513 -6.61 -6.58 -7.04
C ALA A 513 -7.90 -5.91 -7.55
N LEU A 514 -9.05 -6.39 -7.06
CA LEU A 514 -10.38 -5.83 -7.32
C LEU A 514 -10.79 -4.94 -6.13
N GLN A 515 -10.46 -3.66 -6.26
CA GLN A 515 -10.57 -2.66 -5.18
C GLN A 515 -11.87 -1.84 -5.27
N PRO A 516 -12.35 -1.26 -4.14
CA PRO A 516 -13.48 -0.34 -4.15
C PRO A 516 -13.15 0.88 -5.00
N PHE A 517 -14.12 1.32 -5.78
CA PHE A 517 -13.99 2.49 -6.65
C PHE A 517 -15.36 3.16 -6.82
N ALA A 518 -15.54 4.31 -6.17
CA ALA A 518 -16.86 4.93 -5.96
C ALA A 518 -17.88 3.90 -5.43
N ASP A 519 -19.07 3.80 -6.03
CA ASP A 519 -20.12 2.85 -5.65
C ASP A 519 -19.92 1.44 -6.26
N THR A 520 -18.75 1.17 -6.86
CA THR A 520 -18.46 -0.09 -7.56
C THR A 520 -17.13 -0.69 -7.10
N ARG A 521 -16.70 -1.76 -7.78
CA ARG A 521 -15.34 -2.29 -7.68
C ARG A 521 -14.68 -2.27 -9.04
N MET A 522 -13.39 -1.96 -9.07
CA MET A 522 -12.62 -1.84 -10.30
C MET A 522 -11.22 -2.44 -10.12
N ARG A 523 -10.72 -3.02 -11.21
CA ARG A 523 -9.32 -3.41 -11.36
C ARG A 523 -8.62 -2.32 -12.16
N ILE A 524 -7.55 -1.74 -11.60
CA ILE A 524 -6.84 -0.63 -12.22
C ILE A 524 -5.51 -1.15 -12.77
N GLU A 525 -5.48 -1.32 -14.09
CA GLU A 525 -4.39 -1.98 -14.83
C GLU A 525 -3.33 -0.97 -15.28
N SER A 526 -2.73 -0.26 -14.33
CA SER A 526 -1.71 0.75 -14.63
C SER A 526 -0.46 0.59 -13.79
N TRP A 527 0.66 1.01 -14.36
CA TRP A 527 1.93 1.08 -13.65
C TRP A 527 1.80 1.98 -12.40
N GLN A 528 1.15 3.13 -12.51
CA GLN A 528 0.95 4.04 -11.37
C GLN A 528 0.17 3.36 -10.24
N ASN A 529 -0.97 2.71 -10.54
CA ASN A 529 -1.75 2.00 -9.53
C ASN A 529 -0.95 0.88 -8.86
N ALA A 530 -0.14 0.14 -9.64
CA ALA A 530 0.73 -0.89 -9.08
C ALA A 530 1.75 -0.31 -8.06
N ASN A 531 2.27 0.89 -8.28
CA ASN A 531 3.17 1.55 -7.33
C ASN A 531 2.41 2.05 -6.08
N ASP A 532 1.31 2.78 -6.29
CA ASP A 532 0.56 3.41 -5.20
C ASP A 532 -0.11 2.39 -4.29
N GLN A 533 -0.70 1.34 -4.87
CA GLN A 533 -1.34 0.28 -4.11
C GLN A 533 -0.31 -0.54 -3.32
N SER A 534 0.87 -0.79 -3.87
CA SER A 534 1.95 -1.47 -3.16
C SER A 534 2.44 -0.69 -1.93
N ARG A 535 2.53 0.64 -2.04
CA ARG A 535 2.87 1.49 -0.88
C ARG A 535 1.78 1.47 0.18
N ALA A 536 0.53 1.68 -0.22
CA ALA A 536 -0.61 1.62 0.69
C ALA A 536 -0.69 0.25 1.40
N CYS A 537 -0.43 -0.84 0.68
CA CYS A 537 -0.37 -2.19 1.22
C CYS A 537 0.75 -2.36 2.26
N ALA A 538 1.97 -1.91 1.95
CA ALA A 538 3.08 -2.00 2.90
C ALA A 538 2.81 -1.19 4.18
N HIS A 539 2.23 0.02 4.06
CA HIS A 539 1.78 0.82 5.21
C HIS A 539 0.73 0.07 6.04
N ALA A 540 -0.31 -0.47 5.40
CA ALA A 540 -1.36 -1.23 6.08
C ALA A 540 -0.80 -2.46 6.79
N MET A 541 0.11 -3.20 6.15
CA MET A 541 0.75 -4.40 6.72
C MET A 541 1.54 -4.08 7.99
N LEU A 542 2.14 -2.89 8.08
CA LEU A 542 2.93 -2.44 9.22
C LEU A 542 2.11 -1.64 10.25
N GLY A 543 0.81 -1.44 10.02
CA GLY A 543 -0.05 -0.64 10.91
C GLY A 543 0.32 0.84 10.92
N LEU A 544 0.83 1.35 9.80
CA LEU A 544 1.17 2.75 9.59
C LEU A 544 -0.01 3.50 8.95
N PRO A 545 -0.09 4.84 9.10
CA PRO A 545 -1.06 5.65 8.36
C PRO A 545 -0.94 5.38 6.86
N LEU A 546 -2.07 5.19 6.18
CA LEU A 546 -2.07 4.94 4.73
C LEU A 546 -1.49 6.14 3.97
N SER A 547 -0.73 5.86 2.92
CA SER A 547 -0.27 6.89 1.99
C SER A 547 -1.46 7.53 1.26
N GLU A 548 -1.43 8.84 1.08
CA GLU A 548 -2.37 9.51 0.18
C GLU A 548 -2.26 8.92 -1.23
N ARG A 549 -3.42 8.69 -1.86
CA ARG A 549 -3.46 8.21 -3.24
C ARG A 549 -3.48 9.39 -4.19
N ALA A 550 -2.54 9.39 -5.11
CA ALA A 550 -2.59 10.30 -6.24
C ALA A 550 -3.85 10.04 -7.08
N PRO A 551 -4.37 11.07 -7.76
CA PRO A 551 -5.39 10.88 -8.78
C PRO A 551 -4.94 9.87 -9.84
N LEU A 552 -5.90 9.23 -10.51
CA LEU A 552 -5.60 8.25 -11.55
C LEU A 552 -4.86 8.89 -12.71
N ARG A 553 -3.70 8.32 -13.05
CA ARG A 553 -2.88 8.72 -14.20
C ARG A 553 -2.62 7.53 -15.10
N PHE A 554 -2.59 7.79 -16.40
CA PHE A 554 -2.25 6.81 -17.42
C PHE A 554 -1.52 7.49 -18.57
N TRP A 555 -0.64 6.75 -19.24
CA TRP A 555 -0.02 7.20 -20.48
C TRP A 555 0.13 6.08 -21.51
N SER A 556 0.23 6.47 -22.78
CA SER A 556 0.57 5.60 -23.90
C SER A 556 1.42 6.36 -24.91
N ASP A 557 2.37 5.67 -25.55
CA ASP A 557 3.26 6.24 -26.57
C ASP A 557 3.03 5.56 -27.91
N GLN A 558 2.64 6.34 -28.93
CA GLN A 558 2.27 5.82 -30.26
C GLN A 558 2.72 6.81 -31.32
N PHE A 559 3.47 6.36 -32.34
CA PHE A 559 3.93 7.22 -33.46
C PHE A 559 4.64 8.51 -33.02
N GLY A 560 5.44 8.45 -31.95
CA GLY A 560 6.12 9.62 -31.40
C GLY A 560 5.22 10.60 -30.66
N LYS A 561 3.94 10.24 -30.44
CA LYS A 561 2.97 11.00 -29.65
C LYS A 561 2.79 10.37 -28.28
N ARG A 562 2.79 11.20 -27.24
CA ARG A 562 2.50 10.80 -25.86
C ARG A 562 1.08 11.19 -25.49
N ILE A 563 0.23 10.19 -25.31
CA ILE A 563 -1.14 10.34 -24.83
C ILE A 563 -1.14 10.21 -23.32
N GLN A 564 -1.76 11.16 -22.63
CA GLN A 564 -1.85 11.18 -21.17
C GLN A 564 -3.28 11.38 -20.72
N ILE A 565 -3.66 10.71 -19.63
CA ILE A 565 -4.98 10.81 -19.01
C ILE A 565 -4.76 11.12 -17.53
N ALA A 566 -5.43 12.16 -17.04
CA ALA A 566 -5.54 12.48 -15.62
C ALA A 566 -7.00 12.40 -15.19
N GLY A 567 -7.28 11.70 -14.10
CA GLY A 567 -8.62 11.37 -13.64
C GLY A 567 -9.20 10.11 -14.30
N GLN A 568 -10.46 9.81 -13.97
CA GLN A 568 -11.16 8.65 -14.50
C GLN A 568 -11.89 9.00 -15.79
N ALA A 569 -11.34 8.53 -16.91
CA ALA A 569 -12.00 8.69 -18.20
C ALA A 569 -13.31 7.89 -18.28
N THR A 570 -14.32 8.50 -18.88
CA THR A 570 -15.61 7.87 -19.20
C THR A 570 -15.98 8.23 -20.64
N PRO A 571 -16.54 7.28 -21.42
CA PRO A 571 -16.77 7.47 -22.85
C PRO A 571 -17.85 8.50 -23.18
N ASP A 572 -18.81 8.72 -22.27
CA ASP A 572 -19.97 9.60 -22.49
C ASP A 572 -19.80 11.01 -21.91
N ALA A 573 -18.58 11.37 -21.49
CA ALA A 573 -18.34 12.65 -20.82
C ALA A 573 -18.44 13.84 -21.79
N PRO A 574 -19.16 14.91 -21.42
CA PRO A 574 -19.29 16.08 -22.28
C PRO A 574 -17.98 16.88 -22.32
N LEU A 575 -17.51 17.18 -23.53
CA LEU A 575 -16.35 18.04 -23.73
C LEU A 575 -16.66 19.48 -23.30
N ARG A 576 -15.85 20.05 -22.38
CA ARG A 576 -16.06 21.42 -21.90
C ARG A 576 -15.64 22.48 -22.91
N ALA A 577 -14.56 22.23 -23.62
CA ALA A 577 -14.04 23.13 -24.64
C ALA A 577 -13.27 22.33 -25.71
N ARG A 578 -13.40 22.75 -26.98
CA ARG A 578 -12.62 22.15 -28.06
C ARG A 578 -11.13 22.52 -27.92
N PRO A 579 -10.20 21.59 -28.23
CA PRO A 579 -8.78 21.91 -28.24
C PRO A 579 -8.47 23.04 -29.23
N ALA A 580 -7.63 23.99 -28.81
CA ALA A 580 -7.16 25.08 -29.67
C ALA A 580 -6.07 24.62 -30.66
N ASP A 581 -5.29 23.61 -30.29
CA ASP A 581 -4.22 23.03 -31.10
C ASP A 581 -4.60 21.60 -31.51
N ALA A 582 -4.80 21.39 -32.81
CA ALA A 582 -5.16 20.08 -33.35
C ALA A 582 -3.98 19.09 -33.40
N ALA A 583 -2.73 19.55 -33.38
CA ALA A 583 -1.53 18.72 -33.43
C ALA A 583 -1.05 18.25 -32.04
N ARG A 584 -1.39 19.04 -31.00
CA ARG A 584 -1.19 18.71 -29.58
C ARG A 584 -2.48 18.98 -28.80
N PRO A 585 -3.55 18.21 -29.03
CA PRO A 585 -4.84 18.48 -28.41
C PRO A 585 -4.82 18.26 -26.89
N PHE A 586 -5.59 19.08 -26.20
CA PHE A 586 -5.93 18.93 -24.79
C PHE A 586 -7.45 18.99 -24.65
N TRP A 587 -8.05 17.91 -24.18
CA TRP A 587 -9.48 17.78 -23.94
C TRP A 587 -9.76 17.78 -22.45
N ASN A 588 -10.57 18.73 -21.99
CA ASN A 588 -11.00 18.84 -20.60
C ASN A 588 -12.48 18.43 -20.48
N TYR A 589 -12.76 17.40 -19.68
CA TYR A 589 -14.10 16.88 -19.40
C TYR A 589 -14.59 17.24 -17.99
N GLY A 590 -13.80 17.99 -17.23
CA GLY A 590 -14.12 18.47 -15.89
C GLY A 590 -13.68 17.57 -14.76
N THR A 591 -13.99 16.27 -14.84
CA THR A 591 -13.56 15.25 -13.86
C THR A 591 -12.34 14.47 -14.30
N PHE A 592 -12.01 14.54 -15.59
CA PHE A 592 -10.78 14.04 -16.16
C PHE A 592 -10.35 14.89 -17.36
N ALA A 593 -9.10 14.74 -17.76
CA ALA A 593 -8.55 15.37 -18.96
C ALA A 593 -7.70 14.38 -19.75
N VAL A 594 -7.63 14.60 -21.07
CA VAL A 594 -6.78 13.86 -21.99
C VAL A 594 -5.92 14.83 -22.76
N GLY A 595 -4.61 14.58 -22.83
CA GLY A 595 -3.65 15.43 -23.52
C GLY A 595 -2.74 14.62 -24.42
N ILE A 596 -2.42 15.15 -25.60
CA ILE A 596 -1.40 14.58 -26.50
C ILE A 596 -0.24 15.56 -26.59
N ASP A 597 0.93 15.14 -26.10
CA ASP A 597 2.13 15.97 -25.95
C ASP A 597 1.84 17.25 -25.12
N ARG A 598 0.99 17.13 -24.09
CA ARG A 598 0.51 18.22 -23.22
C ARG A 598 0.73 17.90 -21.73
N PRO A 599 1.98 17.60 -21.31
CA PRO A 599 2.27 17.15 -19.96
C PRO A 599 1.97 18.20 -18.88
N GLN A 600 2.21 19.48 -19.19
CA GLN A 600 1.97 20.59 -18.27
C GLN A 600 0.48 20.78 -17.99
N GLU A 601 -0.36 20.81 -19.03
CA GLU A 601 -1.80 21.01 -18.88
C GLU A 601 -2.47 19.83 -18.17
N ILE A 602 -2.02 18.60 -18.45
CA ILE A 602 -2.51 17.39 -17.75
C ILE A 602 -2.14 17.45 -16.26
N HIS A 603 -0.93 17.87 -15.94
CA HIS A 603 -0.50 18.00 -14.56
C HIS A 603 -1.24 19.13 -13.82
N GLN A 604 -1.44 20.28 -14.47
CA GLN A 604 -2.20 21.40 -13.92
C GLN A 604 -3.66 21.00 -13.63
N PHE A 605 -4.28 20.25 -14.53
CA PHE A 605 -5.63 19.71 -14.34
C PHE A 605 -5.70 18.83 -13.08
N ASP A 606 -4.69 17.98 -12.88
CA ASP A 606 -4.64 17.04 -11.76
C ASP A 606 -4.35 17.69 -10.40
N SER A 607 -3.89 18.95 -10.41
CA SER A 607 -3.41 19.67 -9.23
C SER A 607 -4.47 20.56 -8.54
N TYR A 608 -5.78 20.42 -8.82
CA TYR A 608 -6.83 21.29 -8.25
C TYR A 608 -7.92 20.51 -7.47
N PRO A 609 -8.35 20.96 -6.26
CA PRO A 609 -8.11 22.27 -5.64
C PRO A 609 -7.03 22.31 -4.54
N ALA A 610 -6.34 23.45 -4.56
CA ALA A 610 -5.29 23.94 -3.68
C ALA A 610 -5.52 23.84 -2.16
N SER A 611 -4.47 23.46 -1.42
CA SER A 611 -4.11 24.10 -0.15
C SER A 611 -2.66 23.80 0.23
N GLU A 612 -1.70 24.38 -0.47
CA GLU A 612 -0.40 24.78 0.09
C GLU A 612 0.38 25.47 -1.04
N ARG A 613 0.10 26.76 -1.26
CA ARG A 613 1.19 27.62 -1.70
C ARG A 613 2.17 27.59 -0.55
N ALA A 614 3.23 26.80 -0.69
CA ALA A 614 4.35 26.89 0.24
C ALA A 614 4.86 28.33 0.16
N ASN A 615 4.44 29.18 1.10
CA ASN A 615 4.98 30.52 1.32
C ASN A 615 6.41 30.42 1.88
N ARG A 616 7.26 29.57 1.29
CA ARG A 616 8.67 29.47 1.64
C ARG A 616 9.44 30.39 0.72
N ARG A 617 10.13 31.36 1.32
CA ARG A 617 11.01 32.28 0.61
C ARG A 617 12.15 31.48 -0.05
N PRO A 618 12.65 31.90 -1.22
CA PRO A 618 13.84 31.32 -1.82
C PRO A 618 15.01 31.31 -0.85
N LEU A 619 15.99 30.46 -1.11
CA LEU A 619 17.28 30.53 -0.46
C LEU A 619 17.87 31.93 -0.66
N LEU A 620 18.24 32.59 0.43
CA LEU A 620 18.84 33.92 0.35
C LEU A 620 20.29 33.78 -0.13
N PRO A 621 20.70 34.58 -1.14
CA PRO A 621 22.09 34.56 -1.59
C PRO A 621 23.00 35.19 -0.53
N GLU A 622 24.11 34.51 -0.21
CA GLU A 622 25.18 35.02 0.63
C GLU A 622 26.52 34.98 -0.14
N GLY A 623 27.35 36.01 0.03
CA GLY A 623 28.66 36.09 -0.63
C GLY A 623 28.65 36.48 -2.12
N PRO A 624 29.83 36.55 -2.78
CA PRO A 624 29.94 36.91 -4.19
C PRO A 624 29.34 35.81 -5.08
N GLY A 625 28.52 36.19 -6.06
CA GLY A 625 27.89 35.26 -7.01
C GLY A 625 28.70 35.09 -8.30
N ARG A 626 28.61 33.90 -8.91
CA ARG A 626 29.20 33.58 -10.23
C ARG A 626 28.12 33.67 -11.31
N ALA A 627 28.40 34.36 -12.42
CA ALA A 627 27.47 34.45 -13.54
C ALA A 627 27.22 33.07 -14.19
N LEU A 628 25.94 32.72 -14.35
CA LEU A 628 25.49 31.54 -15.09
C LEU A 628 25.06 31.90 -16.51
N VAL A 629 24.15 32.86 -16.64
CA VAL A 629 23.50 33.21 -17.91
C VAL A 629 22.92 34.63 -17.84
N ALA A 630 22.69 35.26 -19.00
CA ALA A 630 21.92 36.50 -19.08
C ALA A 630 20.50 36.30 -18.52
N SER A 631 20.02 37.20 -17.66
CA SER A 631 18.71 37.12 -17.00
C SER A 631 17.55 37.00 -17.99
N LEU A 632 17.65 37.72 -19.13
CA LEU A 632 16.65 37.68 -20.20
C LEU A 632 16.52 36.31 -20.88
N ALA A 633 17.50 35.40 -20.71
CA ALA A 633 17.41 34.04 -21.22
C ALA A 633 16.47 33.14 -20.40
N VAL A 634 16.04 33.58 -19.20
CA VAL A 634 15.11 32.86 -18.32
C VAL A 634 13.83 33.69 -18.13
N PRO A 635 12.92 33.70 -19.13
CA PRO A 635 11.62 34.34 -18.95
C PRO A 635 10.75 33.56 -17.94
N GLU A 636 9.70 34.22 -17.45
CA GLU A 636 8.74 33.64 -16.50
C GLU A 636 8.20 32.28 -16.98
N GLY A 637 8.30 31.26 -16.12
CA GLY A 637 7.85 29.89 -16.36
C GLY A 637 8.74 29.05 -17.28
N ALA A 638 9.79 29.61 -17.89
CA ALA A 638 10.71 28.85 -18.73
C ALA A 638 11.61 27.94 -17.90
N LEU A 639 12.00 26.81 -18.49
CA LEU A 639 13.07 25.95 -17.98
C LEU A 639 14.20 25.95 -18.98
N ILE A 640 15.41 26.28 -18.51
CA ILE A 640 16.61 26.21 -19.33
C ILE A 640 17.68 25.37 -18.64
N ARG A 641 18.41 24.61 -19.44
CA ARG A 641 19.58 23.86 -19.00
C ARG A 641 20.82 24.73 -19.13
N VAL A 642 21.59 24.86 -18.07
CA VAL A 642 22.90 25.55 -18.08
C VAL A 642 23.96 24.63 -17.49
N GLU A 643 25.18 24.70 -18.01
CA GLU A 643 26.32 23.95 -17.47
C GLU A 643 27.11 24.86 -16.54
N ASP A 644 27.20 24.49 -15.26
CA ASP A 644 28.04 25.17 -14.29
C ASP A 644 29.32 24.36 -14.00
N PRO A 645 30.50 24.98 -14.05
CA PRO A 645 31.77 24.26 -13.90
C PRO A 645 31.99 23.63 -12.51
N VAL A 646 31.22 24.02 -11.48
CA VAL A 646 31.36 23.48 -10.12
C VAL A 646 30.25 22.49 -9.78
N HIS A 647 29.01 22.80 -10.17
CA HIS A 647 27.82 22.05 -9.78
C HIS A 647 27.29 21.12 -10.87
N GLY A 648 27.83 21.21 -12.09
CA GLY A 648 27.39 20.43 -13.25
C GLY A 648 26.16 21.04 -13.93
N ALA A 649 25.36 20.19 -14.57
CA ALA A 649 24.16 20.64 -15.28
C ALA A 649 23.06 21.10 -14.30
N LEU A 650 22.58 22.32 -14.50
CA LEU A 650 21.53 22.96 -13.71
C LEU A 650 20.29 23.22 -14.58
N ALA A 651 19.12 23.13 -13.98
CA ALA A 651 17.87 23.64 -14.53
C ALA A 651 17.55 24.98 -13.86
N LEU A 652 17.48 26.05 -14.66
CA LEU A 652 17.05 27.38 -14.22
C LEU A 652 15.61 27.63 -14.62
N THR A 653 14.86 28.26 -13.72
CA THR A 653 13.51 28.74 -14.00
C THR A 653 13.21 30.03 -13.27
N ARG A 654 12.25 30.80 -13.80
CA ARG A 654 11.70 31.97 -13.14
C ARG A 654 10.25 31.70 -12.76
N LEU A 655 9.91 31.92 -11.49
CA LEU A 655 8.55 31.79 -10.99
C LEU A 655 8.22 32.95 -10.04
N ASP A 656 7.07 33.59 -10.26
CA ASP A 656 6.64 34.78 -9.53
C ASP A 656 7.71 35.89 -9.53
N GLY A 657 8.42 36.04 -10.66
CA GLY A 657 9.51 37.00 -10.82
C GLY A 657 10.84 36.62 -10.17
N GLN A 658 10.92 35.50 -9.45
CA GLN A 658 12.13 35.02 -8.77
C GLN A 658 12.80 33.89 -9.55
N VAL A 659 14.13 33.90 -9.63
CA VAL A 659 14.88 32.83 -10.29
C VAL A 659 15.21 31.73 -9.30
N HIS A 660 15.16 30.50 -9.77
CA HIS A 660 15.52 29.30 -9.04
C HIS A 660 16.54 28.50 -9.83
N ALA A 661 17.50 27.89 -9.12
CA ALA A 661 18.46 26.96 -9.69
C ALA A 661 18.41 25.63 -8.95
N VAL A 662 18.21 24.56 -9.71
CA VAL A 662 18.16 23.18 -9.20
C VAL A 662 19.00 22.26 -10.08
N ALA A 663 19.31 21.06 -9.59
CA ALA A 663 20.08 20.10 -10.38
C ALA A 663 19.24 19.67 -11.58
N ASP A 664 19.86 19.59 -12.77
CA ASP A 664 19.13 19.18 -13.97
C ASP A 664 18.79 17.69 -13.97
N ALA A 665 19.64 16.84 -13.38
CA ALA A 665 19.39 15.40 -13.35
C ALA A 665 18.30 15.04 -12.33
N CYS A 666 17.24 14.36 -12.77
CA CYS A 666 16.22 13.83 -11.88
C CYS A 666 16.82 12.75 -10.95
N PRO A 667 16.66 12.84 -9.62
CA PRO A 667 17.20 11.85 -8.68
C PRO A 667 16.57 10.45 -8.81
N HIS A 668 15.43 10.34 -9.50
CA HIS A 668 14.72 9.08 -9.69
C HIS A 668 15.13 8.32 -10.96
N ALA A 669 15.40 9.01 -12.07
CA ALA A 669 15.60 8.38 -13.37
C ALA A 669 16.55 9.22 -14.24
N VAL A 670 17.06 8.63 -15.32
CA VAL A 670 17.90 9.34 -16.31
C VAL A 670 17.04 10.29 -17.13
N ALA A 671 16.65 11.43 -16.54
CA ALA A 671 15.85 12.48 -17.14
C ALA A 671 16.46 13.85 -16.82
N SER A 672 16.53 14.72 -17.81
CA SER A 672 16.75 16.15 -17.60
C SER A 672 15.45 16.79 -17.09
N LEU A 673 15.54 17.55 -16.01
CA LEU A 673 14.43 18.31 -15.45
C LEU A 673 14.19 19.60 -16.23
N ALA A 674 15.19 20.10 -16.97
CA ALA A 674 14.99 21.19 -17.93
C ALA A 674 14.05 20.80 -19.09
N ASP A 675 13.94 19.52 -19.42
CA ASP A 675 12.94 18.99 -20.37
C ASP A 675 11.52 18.85 -19.74
N GLY A 676 11.39 19.17 -18.45
CA GLY A 676 10.16 19.11 -17.68
C GLY A 676 9.30 20.37 -17.78
N PHE A 677 8.61 20.69 -16.69
CA PHE A 677 7.86 21.95 -16.54
C PHE A 677 7.77 22.34 -15.06
N VAL A 678 7.39 23.59 -14.80
CA VAL A 678 7.16 24.09 -13.44
C VAL A 678 5.66 24.15 -13.15
N ALA A 679 5.26 23.70 -11.96
CA ALA A 679 3.90 23.80 -11.47
C ALA A 679 3.90 23.98 -9.94
N ASN A 680 3.11 24.95 -9.45
CA ASN A 680 2.87 25.15 -8.02
C ASN A 680 4.14 25.21 -7.15
N GLY A 681 5.18 25.93 -7.59
CA GLY A 681 6.45 26.04 -6.86
C GLY A 681 7.37 24.81 -6.94
N HIS A 682 7.03 23.83 -7.79
CA HIS A 682 7.81 22.62 -7.99
C HIS A 682 8.27 22.50 -9.44
N ILE A 683 9.48 21.96 -9.65
CA ILE A 683 9.92 21.45 -10.95
C ILE A 683 9.42 20.01 -11.10
N VAL A 684 8.87 19.67 -12.26
CA VAL A 684 8.21 18.38 -12.52
C VAL A 684 8.98 17.61 -13.57
N CYS A 685 9.39 16.39 -13.24
CA CYS A 685 10.11 15.48 -14.12
C CYS A 685 9.25 15.09 -15.34
N PRO A 686 9.78 15.15 -16.57
CA PRO A 686 9.02 14.85 -17.79
C PRO A 686 8.69 13.37 -17.97
N LEU A 687 9.38 12.47 -17.28
CA LEU A 687 9.18 11.02 -17.42
C LEU A 687 8.12 10.48 -16.45
N HIS A 688 8.29 10.77 -15.17
CA HIS A 688 7.52 10.11 -14.11
C HIS A 688 6.68 11.09 -13.29
N PHE A 689 6.69 12.38 -13.66
CA PHE A 689 5.98 13.45 -12.96
C PHE A 689 6.32 13.55 -11.47
N ALA A 690 7.49 13.04 -11.07
CA ALA A 690 8.08 13.32 -9.76
C ALA A 690 8.31 14.84 -9.67
N GLU A 691 7.87 15.43 -8.58
CA GLU A 691 7.90 16.87 -8.36
C GLU A 691 8.97 17.17 -7.30
N PHE A 692 9.68 18.28 -7.45
CA PHE A 692 10.68 18.73 -6.49
C PHE A 692 10.47 20.20 -6.20
N ALA A 693 10.37 20.57 -4.92
CA ALA A 693 10.21 21.96 -4.54
C ALA A 693 11.42 22.78 -5.02
N LEU A 694 11.17 23.89 -5.72
CA LEU A 694 12.22 24.78 -6.24
C LEU A 694 13.02 25.49 -5.14
N THR A 695 12.55 25.43 -3.89
CA THR A 695 13.15 26.12 -2.74
C THR A 695 14.12 25.25 -1.94
N ASP A 696 13.83 23.95 -1.80
CA ASP A 696 14.60 23.05 -0.92
C ASP A 696 14.74 21.62 -1.45
N GLY A 697 14.29 21.39 -2.68
CA GLY A 697 14.38 20.12 -3.39
C GLY A 697 13.54 19.00 -2.80
N THR A 698 12.64 19.29 -1.86
CA THR A 698 11.78 18.27 -1.25
C THR A 698 10.97 17.57 -2.35
N PRO A 699 11.05 16.23 -2.46
CA PRO A 699 10.28 15.50 -3.46
C PRO A 699 8.82 15.40 -3.03
N ARG A 700 7.91 15.54 -4.00
CA ARG A 700 6.46 15.30 -3.91
C ARG A 700 6.03 14.44 -5.09
N ASN A 701 5.06 13.54 -4.89
CA ASN A 701 4.61 12.60 -5.93
C ASN A 701 5.75 11.80 -6.61
N ALA A 702 6.85 11.58 -5.88
CA ALA A 702 8.03 10.89 -6.40
C ALA A 702 8.04 9.39 -6.02
N PRO A 703 8.64 8.53 -6.85
CA PRO A 703 8.99 7.14 -6.50
C PRO A 703 9.73 7.05 -5.16
N ALA A 704 9.50 5.98 -4.40
CA ALA A 704 10.15 5.81 -3.11
C ALA A 704 11.67 5.63 -3.30
N GLY A 705 12.47 6.18 -2.39
CA GLY A 705 13.92 6.29 -2.56
C GLY A 705 14.39 7.48 -3.40
N CYS A 706 13.48 8.27 -3.98
CA CYS A 706 13.85 9.50 -4.67
C CYS A 706 14.37 10.53 -3.65
N GLY A 707 15.67 10.85 -3.74
CA GLY A 707 16.33 11.82 -2.88
C GLY A 707 15.88 13.25 -3.12
N ARG A 708 16.26 14.16 -2.21
CA ARG A 708 16.07 15.60 -2.42
C ARG A 708 16.85 16.07 -3.63
N LEU A 709 16.26 16.97 -4.40
CA LEU A 709 16.94 17.65 -5.49
C LEU A 709 17.88 18.72 -4.93
N ALA A 710 19.12 18.78 -5.41
CA ALA A 710 20.01 19.88 -5.00
C ALA A 710 19.46 21.21 -5.54
N CYS A 711 19.43 22.23 -4.68
CA CYS A 711 18.99 23.58 -4.98
C CYS A 711 20.10 24.56 -4.58
N TRP A 712 20.28 25.64 -5.33
CA TRP A 712 21.28 26.66 -5.05
C TRP A 712 20.67 28.05 -4.95
N PRO A 713 21.18 28.92 -4.05
CA PRO A 713 20.81 30.32 -4.04
C PRO A 713 21.28 31.01 -5.31
N VAL A 714 20.40 31.84 -5.88
CA VAL A 714 20.69 32.67 -7.05
C VAL A 714 20.27 34.11 -6.81
N SER A 715 20.98 35.03 -7.44
CA SER A 715 20.60 36.45 -7.48
C SER A 715 20.62 36.98 -8.91
N GLU A 716 20.00 38.14 -9.12
CA GLU A 716 20.10 38.87 -10.38
C GLU A 716 20.77 40.21 -10.16
N ALA A 717 21.87 40.43 -10.85
CA ALA A 717 22.60 41.68 -10.83
C ALA A 717 23.25 41.92 -12.20
N GLY A 718 23.29 43.18 -12.64
CA GLY A 718 23.96 43.54 -13.89
C GLY A 718 23.37 42.92 -15.17
N GLY A 719 22.13 42.42 -15.13
CA GLY A 719 21.49 41.71 -16.25
C GLY A 719 21.87 40.23 -16.36
N GLU A 720 22.56 39.68 -15.37
CA GLU A 720 22.95 38.27 -15.29
C GLU A 720 22.30 37.59 -14.09
N ILE A 721 22.05 36.28 -14.21
CA ILE A 721 21.73 35.40 -13.10
C ILE A 721 23.03 34.88 -12.52
N LEU A 722 23.24 35.13 -11.23
CA LEU A 722 24.42 34.72 -10.48
C LEU A 722 24.07 33.56 -9.55
N ILE A 723 24.89 32.51 -9.50
CA ILE A 723 24.80 31.41 -8.54
C ILE A 723 25.74 31.64 -7.36
N HIS A 724 25.28 31.25 -6.16
CA HIS A 724 26.05 31.39 -4.92
C HIS A 724 26.34 30.00 -4.33
N ASP A 725 27.55 29.83 -3.81
CA ASP A 725 27.93 28.60 -3.10
C ASP A 725 27.40 28.65 -1.65
N MET A 726 26.79 27.56 -1.19
CA MET A 726 26.28 27.45 0.18
C MET A 726 27.45 27.37 1.17
N GLN A 727 27.52 28.28 2.16
CA GLN A 727 28.47 28.16 3.28
C GLN A 727 27.92 27.15 4.30
N ASP A 728 28.57 25.97 4.36
CA ASP A 728 28.46 24.87 5.33
C ASP A 728 27.10 24.16 5.58
N GLY A 729 27.04 22.88 5.15
CA GLY A 729 26.04 21.86 5.52
C GLY A 729 26.49 20.46 5.02
N PRO A 730 26.20 19.36 5.74
CA PRO A 730 27.17 18.32 6.12
C PRO A 730 27.85 17.63 4.94
N ALA A 731 29.12 17.31 5.16
CA ALA A 731 30.01 16.61 4.25
C ALA A 731 29.32 15.51 3.44
N ARG A 732 29.50 15.58 2.12
CA ARG A 732 29.40 14.43 1.21
C ARG A 732 30.26 13.30 1.77
N THR A 733 29.66 12.32 2.46
CA THR A 733 30.30 11.01 2.64
C THR A 733 30.33 10.36 1.26
N GLY A 734 31.51 10.38 0.66
CA GLY A 734 31.73 10.00 -0.72
C GLY A 734 31.35 8.55 -1.02
N LEU A 735 30.72 8.36 -2.18
CA LEU A 735 30.94 7.15 -2.95
C LEU A 735 32.43 7.12 -3.34
N LYS A 736 33.15 6.12 -2.83
CA LYS A 736 34.34 5.61 -3.50
C LYS A 736 33.92 4.36 -4.26
N SER A 737 34.06 4.45 -5.59
CA SER A 737 34.24 3.40 -6.61
C SER A 737 33.40 2.13 -6.51
#